data_AF-A0A974CET5-F1
#
_entry.id   AF-A0A974CET5-F1
#
_cell.length_a   1.000
_cell.length_b   1.000
_cell.length_c   1.000
_cell.angle_alpha   90.00
_cell.angle_beta   90.00
_cell.angle_gamma   90.00
#
_symmetry.space_group_name_H-M   'P 1'
#
loop_
_entity.id
_entity.type
_entity.pdbx_description
1 polymer ?
#
loop_
_entity_poly.entity_id
_entity_poly.type
_entity_poly.pdbx_seq_one_letter_code
_entity_poly.pdbx_strand_id
1 'polypeptide(L)'
;MSPRGLLLCLSLLGIIAGGASKPQYALSIPALLKSGETATACINFVGLTESLSLKVNVEVSGVNTTIFTDDITENEIFKCKTFEVPNVEQTSPVFLTMEATGATSSIVERRSVVIDKMETIHIIQLDKPIYKRGQKVMARLISLNSQLRPVPETYTLIYLKGSVLLSRPHIMFCVTVLPRFSVTVDAPNTISILDQTTSISVQAKYTYGRSVPGKISGRLCRKYSSYYPGNNCNRNPEGLCSPISGEMDSDGKFSNNIDLSLFHLDRSGFSMGLNIDATVIEDGTEIFTLSLSTTANYKNTETCYDSNWVMPSYSNAYYSAMRFYSRTGSHVQLNAPQQELSCGKGQSLQVYYSLSKEGLGEKGNTISFYYMVMSKVKIVDFGSRSVDVSSSQRGSFSFDVPVSSELAPGADVVVYSILESEVIASTARLNVQKCFQNNVSMSFSEAEGMPGSKIMLKLKADAKSLCGLRIIDSSLLLLNQNGQLTADMSIGLIFATNVSLHKPEVCGGDVWGGGRPFITMERTMERFSSVADGPGTGLPAPIASPVASPVATVRKFFPEVWRFDLVNVDITGSLSIPEKAPDTITQWQGSMFCVSEKTGFGLTKYPSNFTTFLPLFLELSLPYSFTRGETLVLRAFVSNYLNQCVKVRVTLKRSADYTATLQEGKQNACLCPRERASYSWNVNAKSLGVITFTMTAQTTHIGATCEGRKDTTQPPRSDTVIQTIIVEAEGIEKEITYSNLVCVEGEKSVIPISISPPPNAVAGSVQGSVTVMGDLLGHAVNNPDSLIQLPTGCGEQNLVKLMPIPSVLGYLNCTGQLTKEIKDKALQYMDIGYMRQLGYKRQDGTFSAFGQSDREGSSWLTALTFNTFEEIKSYTLVDPAVQNQALLALAKMQDLKSGCFKATGNLFHNGLKGGADNEISFTSYVAAMLFHTTYPAAQTLLRGALGCLDEASRREQSLYNLALMFNAFALSENLERRNYILAQLKSKAIQKESDRKSCIDGVAYTMPITMSLSYNGNKNQSNMAVIIVKLLSGYTPEYQSVQKLRKTVSKVEQNNNRLVIYLESVSIKPITLSVTLEMNNRVQNFQPQFVYVFDYYEADENGVAELKHSCAA
;
A
#
# COMPACT_ATOMS: atom_id res chain seq x y z
N MET A 1 43.63 -13.97 -17.52
CA MET A 1 44.66 -14.89 -17.00
C MET A 1 44.10 -16.31 -16.99
N SER A 2 44.95 -17.34 -17.17
CA SER A 2 44.64 -18.76 -16.86
C SER A 2 45.50 -19.18 -15.64
N PRO A 3 45.41 -20.39 -15.03
CA PRO A 3 45.30 -21.75 -15.62
C PRO A 3 43.90 -22.40 -15.46
N ARG A 4 43.46 -23.52 -16.08
CA ARG A 4 44.07 -24.78 -16.61
C ARG A 4 44.51 -25.83 -15.57
N GLY A 5 43.99 -27.06 -15.64
CA GLY A 5 44.53 -28.22 -14.91
C GLY A 5 43.76 -29.53 -15.12
N LEU A 6 44.43 -30.54 -15.70
CA LEU A 6 43.95 -31.91 -15.95
C LEU A 6 43.60 -32.71 -14.68
N LEU A 7 42.70 -33.69 -14.82
CA LEU A 7 43.04 -35.09 -14.53
C LEU A 7 42.18 -36.07 -15.34
N LEU A 8 42.78 -37.17 -15.80
CA LEU A 8 42.20 -38.17 -16.70
C LEU A 8 42.88 -39.53 -16.41
N CYS A 9 42.23 -40.63 -16.80
CA CYS A 9 42.72 -42.01 -16.93
C CYS A 9 42.41 -43.05 -15.82
N LEU A 10 41.99 -44.22 -16.32
CA LEU A 10 42.23 -45.60 -15.86
C LEU A 10 41.56 -46.13 -14.58
N SER A 11 40.54 -46.96 -14.80
CA SER A 11 40.62 -48.39 -14.44
C SER A 11 39.98 -49.23 -15.56
N LEU A 12 40.29 -50.53 -15.62
CA LEU A 12 39.98 -51.44 -16.75
C LEU A 12 38.92 -52.50 -16.39
N LEU A 13 38.24 -52.97 -17.44
CA LEU A 13 37.58 -54.28 -17.62
C LEU A 13 37.09 -55.06 -16.39
N GLY A 14 35.77 -55.25 -16.34
CA GLY A 14 35.11 -56.23 -15.48
C GLY A 14 33.86 -56.81 -16.15
N ILE A 15 34.02 -57.64 -17.18
CA ILE A 15 32.91 -58.45 -17.71
C ILE A 15 32.69 -59.61 -16.74
N ILE A 16 31.60 -59.58 -15.99
CA ILE A 16 31.09 -60.72 -15.23
C ILE A 16 29.66 -60.97 -15.72
N ALA A 17 29.40 -62.17 -16.23
CA ALA A 17 28.08 -62.61 -16.65
C ALA A 17 27.48 -63.55 -15.59
N GLY A 18 26.20 -63.33 -15.25
CA GLY A 18 25.40 -64.22 -14.42
C GLY A 18 25.55 -64.02 -12.90
N GLY A 19 24.43 -63.81 -12.21
CA GLY A 19 24.36 -63.80 -10.74
C GLY A 19 23.31 -62.86 -10.15
N ALA A 20 22.08 -63.38 -9.98
CA ALA A 20 20.92 -62.78 -9.29
C ALA A 20 20.43 -61.39 -9.79
N SER A 21 19.13 -61.32 -10.11
CA SER A 21 18.43 -60.05 -10.31
C SER A 21 18.29 -59.31 -8.97
N LYS A 22 19.01 -58.20 -8.80
CA LYS A 22 18.82 -57.32 -7.63
C LYS A 22 17.39 -56.77 -7.63
N PRO A 23 16.68 -56.75 -6.48
CA PRO A 23 15.36 -56.16 -6.40
C PRO A 23 15.44 -54.67 -6.73
N GLN A 24 14.54 -54.21 -7.60
CA GLN A 24 14.40 -52.80 -7.92
C GLN A 24 13.55 -52.12 -6.83
N TYR A 25 13.78 -50.83 -6.61
CA TYR A 25 12.99 -50.05 -5.66
C TYR A 25 12.83 -48.61 -6.11
N ALA A 26 11.75 -47.96 -5.68
CA ALA A 26 11.53 -46.52 -5.86
C ALA A 26 11.01 -45.91 -4.57
N LEU A 27 11.86 -45.14 -3.89
CA LEU A 27 11.49 -44.31 -2.73
C LEU A 27 11.07 -42.92 -3.22
N SER A 28 9.82 -42.53 -2.93
CA SER A 28 9.24 -41.23 -3.24
C SER A 28 8.96 -40.47 -1.96
N ILE A 29 9.56 -39.29 -1.82
CA ILE A 29 9.43 -38.39 -0.67
C ILE A 29 9.52 -36.94 -1.17
N PRO A 30 8.77 -35.96 -0.60
CA PRO A 30 8.91 -34.56 -0.99
C PRO A 30 10.33 -34.05 -0.75
N ALA A 31 10.92 -33.42 -1.76
CA ALA A 31 12.28 -32.86 -1.68
C ALA A 31 12.44 -31.70 -0.68
N LEU A 32 11.30 -31.10 -0.27
CA LEU A 32 11.17 -30.03 0.70
C LEU A 32 10.15 -30.47 1.74
N LEU A 33 10.56 -30.57 3.01
CA LEU A 33 9.76 -31.01 4.14
C LEU A 33 9.50 -29.81 5.07
N LYS A 34 8.32 -29.74 5.69
CA LYS A 34 7.97 -28.67 6.65
C LYS A 34 8.24 -29.13 8.08
N SER A 35 9.13 -28.42 8.79
CA SER A 35 9.44 -28.62 10.21
C SER A 35 8.19 -28.77 11.07
N GLY A 36 8.11 -29.84 11.88
CA GLY A 36 7.00 -30.05 12.81
C GLY A 36 5.66 -30.40 12.17
N GLU A 37 5.62 -30.65 10.85
CA GLU A 37 4.43 -31.13 10.15
C GLU A 37 4.52 -32.62 9.83
N THR A 38 3.37 -33.23 9.54
CA THR A 38 3.33 -34.56 8.92
C THR A 38 3.72 -34.52 7.44
N ALA A 39 4.51 -35.49 6.99
CA ALA A 39 4.81 -35.76 5.59
C ALA A 39 4.64 -37.25 5.29
N THR A 40 4.45 -37.60 4.01
CA THR A 40 4.27 -38.99 3.58
C THR A 40 5.43 -39.39 2.66
N ALA A 41 6.02 -40.54 2.94
CA ALA A 41 6.93 -41.23 2.02
C ALA A 41 6.24 -42.49 1.48
N CYS A 42 6.48 -42.80 0.22
CA CYS A 42 6.01 -44.01 -0.45
C CYS A 42 7.22 -44.80 -0.94
N ILE A 43 7.25 -46.10 -0.66
CA ILE A 43 8.25 -47.01 -1.20
C ILE A 43 7.58 -48.08 -2.06
N ASN A 44 8.24 -48.41 -3.16
CA ASN A 44 7.83 -49.42 -4.12
C ASN A 44 9.01 -50.39 -4.31
N PHE A 45 8.76 -51.70 -4.36
CA PHE A 45 9.76 -52.73 -4.60
C PHE A 45 9.30 -53.68 -5.70
N VAL A 46 10.20 -54.12 -6.58
CA VAL A 46 9.91 -55.06 -7.66
C VAL A 46 10.98 -56.15 -7.70
N GLY A 47 10.56 -57.42 -7.74
CA GLY A 47 11.45 -58.57 -7.73
C GLY A 47 11.99 -58.95 -6.34
N LEU A 48 11.22 -58.73 -5.28
CA LEU A 48 11.53 -59.29 -3.95
C LEU A 48 11.45 -60.83 -3.99
N THR A 49 12.34 -61.47 -3.24
CA THR A 49 12.43 -62.94 -3.07
C THR A 49 12.62 -63.34 -1.60
N GLU A 50 12.51 -62.36 -0.71
CA GLU A 50 12.52 -62.48 0.75
C GLU A 50 11.81 -61.25 1.33
N SER A 51 11.38 -61.32 2.60
CA SER A 51 10.85 -60.15 3.30
C SER A 51 12.00 -59.27 3.82
N LEU A 52 11.83 -57.95 3.73
CA LEU A 52 12.82 -56.96 4.18
C LEU A 52 12.27 -56.14 5.35
N SER A 53 13.07 -55.96 6.40
CA SER A 53 12.80 -54.95 7.42
C SER A 53 13.41 -53.62 6.96
N LEU A 54 12.57 -52.60 6.85
CA LEU A 54 12.89 -51.26 6.35
C LEU A 54 12.98 -50.27 7.50
N LYS A 55 13.99 -49.40 7.45
CA LYS A 55 14.25 -48.33 8.40
C LYS A 55 14.69 -47.08 7.66
N VAL A 56 14.03 -45.95 7.92
CA VAL A 56 14.39 -44.66 7.32
C VAL A 56 14.85 -43.71 8.42
N ASN A 57 16.10 -43.28 8.31
CA ASN A 57 16.78 -42.37 9.23
C ASN A 57 16.93 -40.98 8.59
N VAL A 58 16.93 -39.94 9.43
CA VAL A 58 17.19 -38.55 9.05
C VAL A 58 18.23 -37.95 9.98
N GLU A 59 19.26 -37.35 9.38
CA GLU A 59 20.45 -36.83 10.06
C GLU A 59 20.28 -35.32 10.37
N VAL A 60 19.61 -35.01 11.48
CA VAL A 60 19.42 -33.61 11.92
C VAL A 60 20.58 -33.21 12.82
N SER A 61 21.33 -32.16 12.45
CA SER A 61 22.46 -31.63 13.24
C SER A 61 23.50 -32.70 13.65
N GLY A 62 23.70 -33.73 12.82
CA GLY A 62 24.60 -34.87 13.09
C GLY A 62 23.99 -36.00 13.92
N VAL A 63 22.70 -35.94 14.26
CA VAL A 63 21.99 -37.00 15.00
C VAL A 63 21.07 -37.77 14.06
N ASN A 64 21.33 -39.08 13.91
CA ASN A 64 20.48 -40.00 13.15
C ASN A 64 19.17 -40.30 13.90
N THR A 65 18.09 -39.64 13.49
CA THR A 65 16.73 -39.86 14.01
C THR A 65 16.00 -40.83 13.11
N THR A 66 15.57 -42.00 13.61
CA THR A 66 14.72 -42.91 12.83
C THR A 66 13.31 -42.32 12.72
N ILE A 67 12.89 -42.05 11.48
CA ILE A 67 11.58 -41.45 11.16
C ILE A 67 10.49 -42.52 11.06
N PHE A 68 10.78 -43.66 10.41
CA PHE A 68 9.91 -44.82 10.47
C PHE A 68 10.67 -46.13 10.28
N THR A 69 10.12 -47.19 10.86
CA THR A 69 10.40 -48.58 10.49
C THR A 69 9.14 -49.23 9.92
N ASP A 70 9.30 -50.23 9.06
CA ASP A 70 8.21 -51.08 8.57
C ASP A 70 8.77 -52.41 8.06
N ASP A 71 7.96 -53.46 8.01
CA ASP A 71 8.33 -54.74 7.41
C ASP A 71 7.58 -54.91 6.08
N ILE A 72 8.29 -55.39 5.06
CA ILE A 72 7.80 -55.52 3.70
C ILE A 72 7.84 -56.99 3.29
N THR A 73 6.67 -57.51 2.92
CA THR A 73 6.48 -58.89 2.45
C THR A 73 6.28 -58.91 0.94
N GLU A 74 6.40 -60.09 0.32
CA GLU A 74 6.28 -60.29 -1.13
C GLU A 74 4.92 -59.84 -1.71
N ASN A 75 3.88 -59.72 -0.87
CA ASN A 75 2.54 -59.26 -1.25
C ASN A 75 2.34 -57.73 -1.10
N GLU A 76 3.21 -57.02 -0.37
CA GLU A 76 3.06 -55.59 -0.04
C GLU A 76 4.06 -54.70 -0.80
N ILE A 77 4.19 -54.92 -2.11
CA ILE A 77 5.20 -54.29 -2.99
C ILE A 77 5.10 -52.76 -3.11
N PHE A 78 4.02 -52.11 -2.68
CA PHE A 78 3.88 -50.65 -2.65
C PHE A 78 3.23 -50.20 -1.33
N LYS A 79 3.98 -49.42 -0.54
CA LYS A 79 3.62 -49.07 0.84
C LYS A 79 3.95 -47.59 1.09
N CYS A 80 2.96 -46.83 1.56
CA CYS A 80 3.12 -45.42 1.91
C CYS A 80 2.90 -45.22 3.41
N LYS A 81 3.77 -44.42 4.04
CA LYS A 81 3.75 -44.16 5.47
C LYS A 81 3.88 -42.68 5.75
N THR A 82 2.97 -42.16 6.56
CA THR A 82 3.01 -40.79 7.08
C THR A 82 3.83 -40.75 8.36
N PHE A 83 4.65 -39.72 8.50
CA PHE A 83 5.57 -39.51 9.61
C PHE A 83 5.62 -38.03 10.00
N GLU A 84 6.12 -37.71 11.19
CA GLU A 84 6.35 -36.32 11.61
C GLU A 84 7.77 -35.87 11.24
N VAL A 85 7.87 -34.68 10.63
CA VAL A 85 9.15 -34.07 10.25
C VAL A 85 9.80 -33.45 11.50
N PRO A 86 11.05 -33.80 11.85
CA PRO A 86 11.76 -33.21 12.99
C PRO A 86 11.78 -31.68 12.96
N ASN A 87 11.73 -31.06 14.14
CA ASN A 87 11.79 -29.61 14.24
C ASN A 87 13.20 -29.08 14.03
N VAL A 88 13.34 -28.02 13.22
CA VAL A 88 14.60 -27.32 12.96
C VAL A 88 14.48 -25.82 13.22
N GLU A 89 15.51 -25.23 13.83
CA GLU A 89 15.51 -23.79 14.15
C GLU A 89 15.69 -22.89 12.91
N GLN A 90 16.27 -23.44 11.83
CA GLN A 90 16.58 -22.76 10.57
C GLN A 90 16.42 -23.73 9.39
N THR A 91 15.96 -23.22 8.25
CA THR A 91 15.82 -23.99 7.00
C THR A 91 17.17 -24.51 6.54
N SER A 92 17.30 -25.83 6.38
CA SER A 92 18.60 -26.49 6.18
C SER A 92 18.52 -27.76 5.32
N PRO A 93 19.55 -28.08 4.52
CA PRO A 93 19.66 -29.35 3.82
C PRO A 93 20.06 -30.46 4.79
N VAL A 94 19.37 -31.60 4.69
CA VAL A 94 19.42 -32.72 5.63
C VAL A 94 19.48 -34.03 4.83
N PHE A 95 20.19 -35.04 5.33
CA PHE A 95 20.28 -36.35 4.68
C PHE A 95 19.24 -37.34 5.22
N LEU A 96 18.51 -37.95 4.31
CA LEU A 96 17.78 -39.20 4.51
C LEU A 96 18.71 -40.38 4.20
N THR A 97 18.69 -41.39 5.06
CA THR A 97 19.32 -42.70 4.84
C THR A 97 18.26 -43.78 4.99
N MET A 98 17.98 -44.50 3.92
CA MET A 98 17.11 -45.67 3.89
C MET A 98 17.98 -46.93 4.04
N GLU A 99 17.66 -47.76 5.02
CA GLU A 99 18.26 -49.06 5.32
C GLU A 99 17.16 -50.13 5.16
N ALA A 100 17.31 -51.08 4.22
CA ALA A 100 16.43 -52.24 4.11
C ALA A 100 17.26 -53.53 4.21
N THR A 101 16.87 -54.44 5.10
CA THR A 101 17.67 -55.63 5.45
C THR A 101 16.78 -56.87 5.51
N GLY A 102 17.16 -57.89 4.73
CA GLY A 102 16.56 -59.23 4.76
C GLY A 102 17.58 -60.29 5.19
N ALA A 103 17.31 -61.56 4.85
CA ALA A 103 18.19 -62.67 5.20
C ALA A 103 19.40 -62.80 4.25
N THR A 104 19.30 -62.30 3.02
CA THR A 104 20.35 -62.37 1.98
C THR A 104 20.64 -61.01 1.33
N SER A 105 19.69 -60.07 1.39
CA SER A 105 19.77 -58.74 0.78
C SER A 105 19.95 -57.63 1.81
N SER A 106 20.87 -56.71 1.52
CA SER A 106 21.01 -55.44 2.25
C SER A 106 21.10 -54.28 1.27
N ILE A 107 20.24 -53.29 1.46
CA ILE A 107 20.08 -52.13 0.58
C ILE A 107 20.22 -50.88 1.45
N VAL A 108 21.21 -50.04 1.14
CA VAL A 108 21.36 -48.73 1.77
C VAL A 108 21.35 -47.65 0.69
N GLU A 109 20.52 -46.63 0.86
CA GLU A 109 20.35 -45.52 -0.09
C GLU A 109 20.32 -44.18 0.66
N ARG A 110 21.07 -43.17 0.19
CA ARG A 110 21.17 -41.86 0.87
C ARG A 110 20.83 -40.73 -0.09
N ARG A 111 19.98 -39.80 0.33
CA ARG A 111 19.53 -38.63 -0.46
C ARG A 111 19.44 -37.39 0.41
N SER A 112 19.64 -36.21 -0.17
CA SER A 112 19.41 -34.94 0.50
C SER A 112 17.99 -34.42 0.24
N VAL A 113 17.41 -33.81 1.26
CA VAL A 113 16.16 -33.02 1.22
C VAL A 113 16.38 -31.73 2.00
N VAL A 114 15.51 -30.74 1.82
CA VAL A 114 15.53 -29.52 2.64
C VAL A 114 14.43 -29.64 3.69
N ILE A 115 14.76 -29.47 4.98
CA ILE A 115 13.76 -29.21 6.01
C ILE A 115 13.62 -27.69 6.15
N ASP A 116 12.42 -27.20 5.89
CA ASP A 116 12.05 -25.80 5.94
C ASP A 116 11.41 -25.44 7.28
N LYS A 117 11.80 -24.30 7.85
CA LYS A 117 11.26 -23.81 9.11
C LYS A 117 9.75 -23.59 9.00
N MET A 118 9.03 -23.86 10.09
CA MET A 118 7.60 -23.55 10.16
C MET A 118 7.42 -22.03 10.34
N GLU A 119 7.15 -21.33 9.24
CA GLU A 119 6.66 -19.94 9.27
C GLU A 119 5.15 -19.89 9.46
N THR A 120 4.67 -19.04 10.37
CA THR A 120 3.25 -18.73 10.55
C THR A 120 2.78 -17.72 9.50
N ILE A 121 1.60 -17.95 8.93
CA ILE A 121 0.97 -17.09 7.94
C ILE A 121 0.29 -15.94 8.68
N HIS A 122 0.91 -14.76 8.65
CA HIS A 122 0.38 -13.55 9.25
C HIS A 122 -0.52 -12.76 8.29
N ILE A 123 -1.77 -12.49 8.67
CA ILE A 123 -2.73 -11.69 7.89
C ILE A 123 -3.07 -10.41 8.66
N ILE A 124 -2.85 -9.23 8.05
CA ILE A 124 -3.27 -7.94 8.59
C ILE A 124 -4.51 -7.44 7.84
N GLN A 125 -5.58 -7.10 8.57
CA GLN A 125 -6.77 -6.43 8.04
C GLN A 125 -6.93 -5.05 8.68
N LEU A 126 -7.12 -4.01 7.87
CA LEU A 126 -7.43 -2.65 8.31
C LEU A 126 -8.93 -2.34 8.16
N ASP A 127 -9.44 -1.40 8.96
CA ASP A 127 -10.82 -0.92 8.84
C ASP A 127 -11.09 -0.26 7.48
N LYS A 128 -10.12 0.51 6.95
CA LYS A 128 -10.17 1.13 5.61
C LYS A 128 -8.77 1.31 5.00
N PRO A 129 -8.65 1.59 3.67
CA PRO A 129 -7.34 1.73 3.01
C PRO A 129 -6.73 3.14 3.08
N ILE A 130 -7.52 4.17 3.41
CA ILE A 130 -7.11 5.59 3.36
C ILE A 130 -7.59 6.32 4.63
N TYR A 131 -6.75 7.18 5.18
CA TYR A 131 -7.01 7.94 6.41
C TYR A 131 -6.72 9.42 6.22
N LYS A 132 -7.60 10.27 6.79
CA LYS A 132 -7.39 11.72 6.93
C LYS A 132 -6.51 12.00 8.15
N ARG A 133 -5.78 13.13 8.18
CA ARG A 133 -5.00 13.56 9.35
C ARG A 133 -5.90 13.60 10.60
N GLY A 134 -5.39 13.09 11.73
CA GLY A 134 -6.13 13.03 13.00
C GLY A 134 -7.10 11.85 13.16
N GLN A 135 -7.36 11.04 12.12
CA GLN A 135 -8.19 9.84 12.27
C GLN A 135 -7.42 8.70 12.93
N LYS A 136 -8.08 7.97 13.84
CA LYS A 136 -7.58 6.72 14.41
C LYS A 136 -7.58 5.61 13.35
N VAL A 137 -6.47 4.88 13.26
CA VAL A 137 -6.35 3.65 12.45
C VAL A 137 -6.80 2.46 13.30
N MET A 138 -7.61 1.54 12.76
CA MET A 138 -7.96 0.29 13.41
C MET A 138 -7.51 -0.91 12.57
N ALA A 139 -6.85 -1.85 13.23
CA ALA A 139 -6.18 -2.97 12.58
C ALA A 139 -6.46 -4.27 13.34
N ARG A 140 -6.35 -5.39 12.62
CA ARG A 140 -6.36 -6.76 13.14
C ARG A 140 -5.20 -7.52 12.55
N LEU A 141 -4.72 -8.49 13.31
CA LEU A 141 -3.65 -9.39 12.95
C LEU A 141 -4.11 -10.82 13.28
N ILE A 142 -3.84 -11.75 12.38
CA ILE A 142 -4.19 -13.17 12.50
C ILE A 142 -2.93 -13.97 12.23
N SER A 143 -2.52 -14.84 13.14
CA SER A 143 -1.54 -15.89 12.85
C SER A 143 -2.25 -17.19 12.55
N LEU A 144 -1.89 -17.80 11.42
CA LEU A 144 -2.34 -19.12 11.00
C LEU A 144 -1.15 -20.05 10.79
N ASN A 145 -1.33 -21.36 10.95
CA ASN A 145 -0.38 -22.35 10.45
C ASN A 145 -0.61 -22.67 8.96
N SER A 146 0.19 -23.57 8.39
CA SER A 146 0.07 -24.01 6.99
C SER A 146 -1.26 -24.72 6.68
N GLN A 147 -1.90 -25.33 7.69
CA GLN A 147 -3.25 -25.88 7.60
C GLN A 147 -4.35 -24.82 7.82
N LEU A 148 -3.98 -23.53 7.82
CA LEU A 148 -4.84 -22.36 7.99
C LEU A 148 -5.60 -22.32 9.34
N ARG A 149 -5.13 -23.03 10.37
CA ARG A 149 -5.70 -23.00 11.73
C ARG A 149 -5.06 -21.89 12.58
N PRO A 150 -5.81 -21.29 13.53
CA PRO A 150 -5.31 -20.20 14.35
C PRO A 150 -4.14 -20.67 15.24
N VAL A 151 -3.09 -19.87 15.33
CA VAL A 151 -1.96 -20.09 16.23
C VAL A 151 -1.91 -18.98 17.28
N PRO A 152 -1.92 -19.29 18.59
CA PRO A 152 -1.74 -18.29 19.64
C PRO A 152 -0.28 -17.84 19.67
N GLU A 153 0.02 -16.71 19.04
CA GLU A 153 1.38 -16.22 18.84
C GLU A 153 1.56 -14.81 19.46
N THR A 154 2.60 -14.64 20.27
CA THR A 154 2.92 -13.38 20.95
C THR A 154 3.93 -12.56 20.16
N TYR A 155 3.44 -11.61 19.36
CA TYR A 155 4.29 -10.69 18.62
C TYR A 155 5.11 -9.79 19.56
N THR A 156 6.44 -9.86 19.46
CA THR A 156 7.35 -8.97 20.18
C THR A 156 7.37 -7.55 19.62
N LEU A 157 7.04 -7.38 18.32
CA LEU A 157 7.06 -6.08 17.66
C LEU A 157 6.03 -6.00 16.52
N ILE A 158 5.18 -4.97 16.55
CA ILE A 158 4.31 -4.57 15.43
C ILE A 158 4.52 -3.07 15.24
N TYR A 159 4.88 -2.63 14.02
CA TYR A 159 5.10 -1.21 13.73
C TYR A 159 4.56 -0.82 12.35
N LEU A 160 4.08 0.42 12.24
CA LEU A 160 3.61 0.99 10.97
C LEU A 160 4.77 1.75 10.30
N LYS A 161 5.08 1.39 9.05
CA LYS A 161 6.11 2.04 8.23
C LYS A 161 5.48 2.71 7.02
N GLY A 162 5.55 4.04 6.95
CA GLY A 162 5.32 4.77 5.70
C GLY A 162 6.47 4.51 4.74
N SER A 163 6.21 3.82 3.63
CA SER A 163 7.19 3.65 2.54
C SER A 163 6.49 3.34 1.22
N VAL A 164 6.96 3.99 0.16
CA VAL A 164 6.59 3.71 -1.24
C VAL A 164 7.28 2.42 -1.68
N LEU A 165 6.58 1.59 -2.46
CA LEU A 165 7.03 0.35 -3.12
C LEU A 165 7.61 -0.76 -2.20
N LEU A 166 6.74 -1.68 -1.77
CA LEU A 166 7.03 -3.12 -1.57
C LEU A 166 5.70 -3.88 -1.39
N SER A 167 5.63 -5.16 -1.74
CA SER A 167 4.39 -5.96 -1.86
C SER A 167 3.76 -6.39 -0.53
N ARG A 168 3.29 -5.41 0.26
CA ARG A 168 2.54 -5.57 1.52
C ARG A 168 1.36 -4.58 1.53
N PRO A 169 0.28 -4.82 2.32
CA PRO A 169 -0.90 -3.95 2.33
C PRO A 169 -0.53 -2.48 2.56
N HIS A 170 -0.83 -1.63 1.58
CA HIS A 170 -0.44 -0.23 1.57
C HIS A 170 -1.41 0.64 2.39
N ILE A 171 -0.87 1.49 3.27
CA ILE A 171 -1.61 2.59 3.89
C ILE A 171 -1.30 3.86 3.12
N MET A 172 -2.30 4.46 2.49
CA MET A 172 -2.15 5.73 1.76
C MET A 172 -2.82 6.86 2.54
N PHE A 173 -2.02 7.84 2.98
CA PHE A 173 -2.56 9.10 3.51
C PHE A 173 -2.82 10.04 2.34
N CYS A 174 -4.08 10.44 2.16
CA CYS A 174 -4.48 11.38 1.11
C CYS A 174 -5.50 12.39 1.62
N VAL A 175 -5.33 13.65 1.23
CA VAL A 175 -6.29 14.73 1.51
C VAL A 175 -7.21 14.82 0.29
N THR A 176 -8.37 14.15 0.35
CA THR A 176 -9.32 14.10 -0.75
C THR A 176 -10.75 14.02 -0.23
N VAL A 177 -11.69 14.61 -0.96
CA VAL A 177 -13.13 14.44 -0.76
C VAL A 177 -13.52 13.05 -1.30
N LEU A 178 -14.48 12.37 -0.66
CA LEU A 178 -14.94 11.06 -1.12
C LEU A 178 -15.62 11.19 -2.50
N PRO A 179 -15.35 10.28 -3.46
CA PRO A 179 -15.96 10.33 -4.78
C PRO A 179 -17.46 10.01 -4.71
N ARG A 180 -18.29 10.94 -5.20
CA ARG A 180 -19.76 10.80 -5.22
C ARG A 180 -20.25 9.82 -6.28
N PHE A 181 -19.43 9.57 -7.30
CA PHE A 181 -19.69 8.63 -8.37
C PHE A 181 -18.44 7.84 -8.76
N SER A 182 -18.69 6.62 -9.23
CA SER A 182 -17.74 5.77 -9.95
C SER A 182 -17.72 6.15 -11.44
N VAL A 183 -16.55 6.09 -12.06
CA VAL A 183 -16.40 6.11 -13.52
C VAL A 183 -15.77 4.77 -13.93
N THR A 184 -16.41 4.12 -14.89
CA THR A 184 -15.97 2.83 -15.45
C THR A 184 -15.66 3.03 -16.92
N VAL A 185 -14.56 2.44 -17.39
CA VAL A 185 -14.14 2.49 -18.80
C VAL A 185 -14.26 1.08 -19.36
N ASP A 186 -15.17 0.94 -20.32
CA ASP A 186 -15.49 -0.29 -21.06
C ASP A 186 -14.86 -0.16 -22.47
N ALA A 187 -13.75 -0.87 -22.64
CA ALA A 187 -12.86 -0.82 -23.80
C ALA A 187 -12.28 -2.22 -24.05
N PRO A 188 -11.94 -2.59 -25.31
CA PRO A 188 -11.46 -3.93 -25.62
C PRO A 188 -10.10 -4.21 -24.95
N ASN A 189 -10.01 -5.35 -24.25
CA ASN A 189 -8.79 -5.83 -23.60
C ASN A 189 -7.62 -6.09 -24.59
N THR A 190 -7.89 -6.11 -25.89
CA THR A 190 -6.91 -6.32 -26.95
C THR A 190 -7.34 -5.61 -28.21
N ILE A 191 -6.38 -4.96 -28.87
CA ILE A 191 -6.52 -4.27 -30.17
C ILE A 191 -5.49 -4.88 -31.14
N SER A 192 -5.81 -4.92 -32.43
CA SER A 192 -4.93 -5.36 -33.52
C SER A 192 -4.21 -4.19 -34.18
N ILE A 193 -3.03 -4.46 -34.76
CA ILE A 193 -2.31 -3.53 -35.65
C ILE A 193 -3.08 -3.21 -36.95
N LEU A 194 -4.02 -4.08 -37.33
CA LEU A 194 -4.89 -3.91 -38.51
C LEU A 194 -6.22 -3.20 -38.20
N ASP A 195 -6.54 -2.95 -36.93
CA ASP A 195 -7.78 -2.28 -36.56
C ASP A 195 -7.68 -0.80 -36.93
N GLN A 196 -8.58 -0.32 -37.80
CA GLN A 196 -8.63 1.09 -38.19
C GLN A 196 -9.32 1.97 -37.14
N THR A 197 -10.24 1.40 -36.37
CA THR A 197 -10.97 2.11 -35.31
C THR A 197 -11.19 1.20 -34.11
N THR A 198 -11.21 1.78 -32.90
CA THR A 198 -11.64 1.09 -31.68
C THR A 198 -12.84 1.82 -31.07
N SER A 199 -13.79 1.07 -30.52
CA SER A 199 -14.90 1.64 -29.75
C SER A 199 -14.51 1.66 -28.28
N ILE A 200 -14.58 2.84 -27.67
CA ILE A 200 -14.32 3.07 -26.25
C ILE A 200 -15.57 3.69 -25.66
N SER A 201 -16.00 3.17 -24.52
CA SER A 201 -17.12 3.74 -23.80
C SER A 201 -16.84 3.93 -22.32
N VAL A 202 -17.44 4.97 -21.75
CA VAL A 202 -17.19 5.43 -20.39
C VAL A 202 -18.54 5.62 -19.72
N GLN A 203 -18.78 4.93 -18.61
CA GLN A 203 -20.03 5.01 -17.86
C GLN A 203 -19.78 5.54 -16.44
N ALA A 204 -20.48 6.62 -16.09
CA ALA A 204 -20.47 7.22 -14.77
C ALA A 204 -21.77 6.88 -14.00
N LYS A 205 -21.59 6.35 -12.79
CA LYS A 205 -22.68 5.95 -11.88
C LYS A 205 -22.38 6.41 -10.47
N TYR A 206 -23.33 7.10 -9.84
CA TYR A 206 -23.28 7.46 -8.43
C TYR A 206 -23.04 6.22 -7.53
N THR A 207 -22.50 6.43 -6.33
CA THR A 207 -22.24 5.32 -5.37
C THR A 207 -23.51 4.55 -4.99
N TYR A 208 -24.69 5.17 -5.12
CA TYR A 208 -26.01 4.57 -4.95
C TYR A 208 -26.63 4.01 -6.26
N GLY A 209 -25.82 3.79 -7.31
CA GLY A 209 -26.14 2.99 -8.49
C GLY A 209 -26.96 3.67 -9.59
N ARG A 210 -27.29 4.96 -9.48
CA ARG A 210 -27.97 5.73 -10.55
C ARG A 210 -26.96 6.41 -11.49
N SER A 211 -27.38 6.68 -12.71
CA SER A 211 -26.57 7.32 -13.75
C SER A 211 -26.25 8.79 -13.47
N VAL A 212 -25.07 9.26 -13.88
CA VAL A 212 -24.63 10.65 -13.72
C VAL A 212 -24.90 11.43 -15.02
N PRO A 213 -25.74 12.49 -15.01
CA PRO A 213 -25.82 13.42 -16.12
C PRO A 213 -24.62 14.38 -16.10
N GLY A 214 -24.07 14.69 -17.27
CA GLY A 214 -22.89 15.52 -17.38
C GLY A 214 -22.14 15.39 -18.70
N LYS A 215 -20.90 15.88 -18.70
CA LYS A 215 -20.02 15.92 -19.87
C LYS A 215 -18.71 15.20 -19.59
N ILE A 216 -18.12 14.62 -20.63
CA ILE A 216 -16.81 13.98 -20.57
C ILE A 216 -15.76 14.81 -21.32
N SER A 217 -14.54 14.82 -20.79
CA SER A 217 -13.36 15.43 -21.41
C SER A 217 -12.12 14.63 -21.04
N GLY A 218 -11.20 14.43 -21.98
CA GLY A 218 -10.01 13.61 -21.76
C GLY A 218 -9.23 13.31 -23.04
N ARG A 219 -8.39 12.28 -23.00
CA ARG A 219 -7.56 11.85 -24.13
C ARG A 219 -7.21 10.37 -24.07
N LEU A 220 -7.17 9.73 -25.25
CA LEU A 220 -6.50 8.45 -25.46
C LEU A 220 -5.05 8.74 -25.85
N CYS A 221 -4.06 8.11 -25.20
CA CYS A 221 -2.63 8.38 -25.41
C CYS A 221 -1.79 7.09 -25.50
N ARG A 222 -0.89 7.01 -26.47
CA ARG A 222 0.18 6.01 -26.56
C ARG A 222 1.52 6.64 -26.13
N LYS A 223 2.02 6.22 -24.96
CA LYS A 223 3.22 6.78 -24.33
C LYS A 223 4.49 6.21 -24.97
N TYR A 224 5.64 6.87 -24.82
CA TYR A 224 6.93 6.30 -25.25
C TYR A 224 7.34 5.09 -24.40
N SER A 225 8.14 4.17 -24.95
CA SER A 225 8.65 3.00 -24.22
C SER A 225 9.77 3.40 -23.26
N SER A 226 9.68 2.95 -21.99
CA SER A 226 10.63 3.30 -20.93
C SER A 226 12.00 2.63 -21.04
N TYR A 227 12.20 1.74 -22.03
CA TYR A 227 13.46 1.01 -22.22
C TYR A 227 14.57 1.86 -22.88
N TYR A 228 14.23 3.04 -23.40
CA TYR A 228 15.22 4.01 -23.90
C TYR A 228 15.45 5.12 -22.86
N PRO A 229 16.55 5.06 -22.06
CA PRO A 229 16.95 6.19 -21.23
C PRO A 229 17.25 7.41 -22.10
N GLY A 230 17.01 8.61 -21.54
CA GLY A 230 16.87 9.83 -22.32
C GLY A 230 18.11 10.23 -23.13
N ASN A 231 17.94 10.35 -24.45
CA ASN A 231 18.82 11.15 -25.29
C ASN A 231 18.15 12.52 -25.55
N ASN A 232 18.86 13.60 -25.24
CA ASN A 232 18.33 14.96 -25.25
C ASN A 232 18.15 15.48 -26.69
N CYS A 233 16.90 15.53 -27.17
CA CYS A 233 16.43 16.49 -28.19
C CYS A 233 14.91 16.34 -28.44
N ASN A 234 14.14 17.41 -28.17
CA ASN A 234 12.78 17.69 -28.67
C ASN A 234 11.85 16.48 -28.94
N ARG A 235 11.51 15.71 -27.89
CA ARG A 235 10.38 14.75 -27.94
C ARG A 235 9.29 15.20 -26.96
N ASN A 236 8.05 15.24 -27.42
CA ASN A 236 6.90 15.61 -26.59
C ASN A 236 6.67 14.53 -25.50
N PRO A 237 6.77 14.85 -24.19
CA PRO A 237 6.72 13.84 -23.13
C PRO A 237 5.37 13.12 -22.99
N GLU A 238 4.32 13.59 -23.65
CA GLU A 238 2.97 13.01 -23.55
C GLU A 238 2.75 11.80 -24.49
N GLY A 239 3.57 11.64 -25.53
CA GLY A 239 3.40 10.61 -26.56
C GLY A 239 2.49 11.03 -27.72
N LEU A 240 1.81 10.06 -28.34
CA LEU A 240 0.79 10.29 -29.36
C LEU A 240 -0.60 10.28 -28.70
N CYS A 241 -1.39 11.33 -28.81
CA CYS A 241 -2.69 11.44 -28.15
C CYS A 241 -3.81 11.91 -29.09
N SER A 242 -5.03 11.40 -28.88
CA SER A 242 -6.26 11.88 -29.51
C SER A 242 -7.28 12.30 -28.43
N PRO A 243 -7.93 13.48 -28.55
CA PRO A 243 -8.87 13.96 -27.55
C PRO A 243 -10.19 13.17 -27.54
N ILE A 244 -10.81 13.05 -26.38
CA ILE A 244 -12.19 12.56 -26.22
C ILE A 244 -13.02 13.61 -25.48
N SER A 245 -14.17 13.97 -26.03
CA SER A 245 -15.13 14.86 -25.36
C SER A 245 -16.54 14.66 -25.89
N GLY A 246 -17.54 15.02 -25.08
CA GLY A 246 -18.96 14.94 -25.45
C GLY A 246 -19.88 15.02 -24.24
N GLU A 247 -21.18 14.84 -24.47
CA GLU A 247 -22.21 14.78 -23.43
C GLU A 247 -22.57 13.31 -23.14
N MET A 248 -22.99 13.01 -21.91
CA MET A 248 -23.43 11.67 -21.52
C MET A 248 -24.90 11.44 -21.89
N ASP A 249 -25.23 10.20 -22.22
CA ASP A 249 -26.62 9.78 -22.45
C ASP A 249 -27.44 9.70 -21.14
N SER A 250 -28.74 9.44 -21.28
CA SER A 250 -29.69 9.33 -20.16
C SER A 250 -29.41 8.18 -19.17
N ASP A 251 -28.50 7.26 -19.53
CA ASP A 251 -28.03 6.17 -18.68
C ASP A 251 -26.59 6.40 -18.18
N GLY A 252 -26.06 7.63 -18.34
CA GLY A 252 -24.77 8.07 -17.82
C GLY A 252 -23.58 7.46 -18.56
N LYS A 253 -23.77 7.05 -19.82
CA LYS A 253 -22.74 6.48 -20.68
C LYS A 253 -22.38 7.46 -21.80
N PHE A 254 -21.11 7.45 -22.18
CA PHE A 254 -20.60 8.05 -23.41
C PHE A 254 -19.91 6.95 -24.20
N SER A 255 -20.07 6.92 -25.52
CA SER A 255 -19.42 5.94 -26.39
C SER A 255 -18.89 6.66 -27.62
N ASN A 256 -17.63 6.40 -27.99
CA ASN A 256 -17.00 7.02 -29.15
C ASN A 256 -16.11 6.00 -29.89
N ASN A 257 -16.05 6.14 -31.22
CA ASN A 257 -15.19 5.33 -32.07
C ASN A 257 -13.97 6.17 -32.44
N ILE A 258 -12.77 5.71 -32.04
CA ILE A 258 -11.53 6.46 -32.20
C ILE A 258 -10.70 5.83 -33.32
N ASP A 259 -10.28 6.65 -34.28
CA ASP A 259 -9.33 6.30 -35.33
C ASP A 259 -7.97 5.91 -34.72
N LEU A 260 -7.50 4.71 -35.07
CA LEU A 260 -6.26 4.13 -34.56
C LEU A 260 -5.03 4.52 -35.38
N SER A 261 -5.19 5.04 -36.60
CA SER A 261 -4.09 5.45 -37.47
C SER A 261 -3.19 6.52 -36.83
N LEU A 262 -3.81 7.43 -36.06
CA LEU A 262 -3.16 8.50 -35.27
C LEU A 262 -2.12 7.98 -34.27
N PHE A 263 -2.22 6.72 -33.84
CA PHE A 263 -1.33 6.11 -32.84
C PHE A 263 -0.18 5.32 -33.45
N HIS A 264 -0.12 5.18 -34.78
CA HIS A 264 0.93 4.49 -35.54
C HIS A 264 1.33 3.16 -34.89
N LEU A 265 0.37 2.24 -34.70
CA LEU A 265 0.52 1.04 -33.86
C LEU A 265 1.76 0.19 -34.23
N ASP A 266 2.10 0.16 -35.52
CA ASP A 266 3.30 -0.42 -36.14
C ASP A 266 4.64 0.14 -35.62
N ARG A 267 4.66 1.42 -35.24
CA ARG A 267 5.90 2.16 -34.97
C ARG A 267 6.55 1.77 -33.64
N SER A 268 7.81 1.36 -33.72
CA SER A 268 8.67 1.03 -32.57
C SER A 268 9.04 2.26 -31.72
N GLY A 269 9.55 2.02 -30.51
CA GLY A 269 9.91 3.06 -29.53
C GLY A 269 8.75 3.60 -28.69
N PHE A 270 7.50 3.22 -29.02
CA PHE A 270 6.31 3.48 -28.20
C PHE A 270 5.95 2.28 -27.31
N SER A 271 5.16 2.53 -26.27
CA SER A 271 4.61 1.51 -25.39
C SER A 271 3.60 0.60 -26.11
N MET A 272 3.46 -0.64 -25.64
CA MET A 272 2.54 -1.64 -26.22
C MET A 272 1.10 -1.55 -25.69
N GLY A 273 0.75 -0.43 -25.06
CA GLY A 273 -0.60 -0.18 -24.56
C GLY A 273 -1.06 1.24 -24.89
N LEU A 274 -2.38 1.39 -25.05
CA LEU A 274 -3.03 2.70 -25.15
C LEU A 274 -3.63 3.05 -23.77
N ASN A 275 -3.27 4.22 -23.25
CA ASN A 275 -3.79 4.77 -22.00
C ASN A 275 -4.97 5.70 -22.25
N ILE A 276 -6.15 5.38 -21.70
CA ILE A 276 -7.27 6.32 -21.65
C ILE A 276 -7.12 7.16 -20.38
N ASP A 277 -6.92 8.48 -20.49
CA ASP A 277 -6.98 9.43 -19.38
C ASP A 277 -8.29 10.24 -19.51
N ALA A 278 -9.33 9.92 -18.73
CA ALA A 278 -10.67 10.50 -18.86
C ALA A 278 -11.16 11.22 -17.59
N THR A 279 -11.86 12.35 -17.76
CA THR A 279 -12.52 13.15 -16.71
C THR A 279 -14.01 13.30 -17.01
N VAL A 280 -14.85 13.13 -15.99
CA VAL A 280 -16.30 13.34 -16.05
C VAL A 280 -16.66 14.58 -15.22
N ILE A 281 -17.53 15.42 -15.75
CA ILE A 281 -18.01 16.67 -15.17
C ILE A 281 -19.52 16.53 -14.98
N GLU A 282 -19.98 16.50 -13.73
CA GLU A 282 -21.40 16.40 -13.36
C GLU A 282 -22.12 17.76 -13.56
N ASP A 283 -23.34 17.72 -14.11
CA ASP A 283 -24.13 18.93 -14.34
C ASP A 283 -24.53 19.64 -13.04
N GLY A 284 -24.21 20.93 -12.95
CA GLY A 284 -24.57 21.82 -11.83
C GLY A 284 -23.61 21.82 -10.64
N THR A 285 -22.63 20.91 -10.58
CA THR A 285 -21.52 20.96 -9.61
C THR A 285 -20.22 21.49 -10.21
N GLU A 286 -20.09 21.47 -11.54
CA GLU A 286 -18.99 22.01 -12.38
C GLU A 286 -17.61 21.32 -12.21
N ILE A 287 -17.24 20.80 -11.03
CA ILE A 287 -15.99 20.04 -10.83
C ILE A 287 -16.18 18.88 -9.84
N PHE A 288 -16.06 17.63 -10.32
CA PHE A 288 -15.58 16.50 -9.51
C PHE A 288 -14.84 15.46 -10.34
N THR A 289 -13.51 15.57 -10.41
CA THR A 289 -12.66 14.76 -11.31
C THR A 289 -12.29 13.40 -10.71
N LEU A 290 -12.71 12.31 -11.38
CA LEU A 290 -12.12 10.98 -11.20
C LEU A 290 -11.34 10.59 -12.46
N SER A 291 -10.01 10.80 -12.43
CA SER A 291 -9.13 10.41 -13.53
C SER A 291 -8.86 8.90 -13.50
N LEU A 292 -9.61 8.14 -14.29
CA LEU A 292 -9.28 6.73 -14.52
C LEU A 292 -8.13 6.65 -15.54
N SER A 293 -7.20 5.70 -15.35
CA SER A 293 -6.29 5.27 -16.40
C SER A 293 -6.34 3.75 -16.56
N THR A 294 -6.61 3.28 -17.78
CA THR A 294 -6.61 1.86 -18.16
C THR A 294 -5.72 1.67 -19.39
N THR A 295 -5.12 0.49 -19.53
CA THR A 295 -4.13 0.18 -20.55
C THR A 295 -4.66 -0.93 -21.46
N ALA A 296 -5.16 -0.55 -22.64
CA ALA A 296 -5.52 -1.52 -23.67
C ALA A 296 -4.25 -2.05 -24.35
N ASN A 297 -3.85 -3.29 -24.05
CA ASN A 297 -2.64 -3.91 -24.60
C ASN A 297 -2.92 -4.42 -26.01
N TYR A 298 -2.18 -3.96 -27.02
CA TYR A 298 -2.32 -4.54 -28.36
C TYR A 298 -1.62 -5.91 -28.41
N LYS A 299 -2.19 -6.88 -29.12
CA LYS A 299 -1.58 -8.21 -29.26
C LYS A 299 -0.82 -8.26 -30.58
N ASN A 300 0.50 -8.12 -30.50
CA ASN A 300 1.35 -8.24 -31.68
C ASN A 300 1.24 -9.65 -32.30
N THR A 301 1.04 -9.73 -33.61
CA THR A 301 1.03 -10.98 -34.37
C THR A 301 2.47 -11.40 -34.66
N GLU A 302 3.11 -11.90 -33.60
CA GLU A 302 4.49 -12.39 -33.53
C GLU A 302 5.58 -11.29 -33.62
N THR A 303 6.77 -11.61 -33.12
CA THR A 303 7.73 -10.61 -32.61
C THR A 303 8.79 -10.19 -33.62
N CYS A 304 9.09 -8.90 -33.67
CA CYS A 304 10.32 -8.38 -34.29
C CYS A 304 11.18 -7.63 -33.26
N TYR A 305 12.48 -7.92 -33.27
CA TYR A 305 13.53 -6.96 -32.95
C TYR A 305 14.30 -6.62 -34.23
N ASP A 306 15.05 -5.51 -34.20
CA ASP A 306 15.78 -4.87 -35.29
C ASP A 306 16.56 -5.78 -36.28
N SER A 307 16.79 -5.39 -37.56
CA SER A 307 16.40 -4.15 -38.28
C SER A 307 16.40 -4.34 -39.80
N ASN A 308 15.70 -3.45 -40.52
CA ASN A 308 15.72 -3.24 -41.98
C ASN A 308 15.17 -4.38 -42.89
N TRP A 309 13.91 -4.20 -43.32
CA TRP A 309 13.34 -4.63 -44.62
C TRP A 309 13.54 -6.09 -45.11
N VAL A 310 12.53 -6.94 -44.91
CA VAL A 310 12.29 -8.16 -45.73
C VAL A 310 10.78 -8.34 -46.01
N MET A 311 10.46 -8.97 -47.15
CA MET A 311 9.11 -9.37 -47.60
C MET A 311 8.40 -10.36 -46.65
N PRO A 312 7.05 -10.48 -46.71
CA PRO A 312 6.30 -11.38 -45.83
C PRO A 312 6.56 -12.86 -46.11
N SER A 313 6.62 -13.64 -45.04
CA SER A 313 6.60 -15.11 -45.03
C SER A 313 5.61 -15.60 -43.98
N TYR A 314 4.89 -16.68 -44.26
CA TYR A 314 3.78 -17.16 -43.42
C TYR A 314 4.28 -18.12 -42.33
N SER A 315 4.03 -17.83 -41.05
CA SER A 315 4.30 -18.76 -39.95
C SER A 315 3.18 -19.80 -39.82
N ASN A 316 3.52 -21.08 -40.01
CA ASN A 316 2.69 -22.19 -39.56
C ASN A 316 2.83 -22.36 -38.04
N ALA A 317 1.77 -22.82 -37.37
CA ALA A 317 1.83 -23.09 -35.92
C ALA A 317 2.63 -24.37 -35.62
N TYR A 318 3.90 -24.23 -35.26
CA TYR A 318 4.80 -25.36 -34.97
C TYR A 318 4.64 -25.88 -33.52
N TYR A 319 3.79 -26.90 -33.33
CA TYR A 319 3.83 -27.72 -32.10
C TYR A 319 4.95 -28.75 -32.20
N SER A 320 6.11 -28.45 -31.61
CA SER A 320 7.26 -29.37 -31.57
C SER A 320 7.05 -30.47 -30.52
N ALA A 321 6.39 -31.55 -30.93
CA ALA A 321 6.18 -32.73 -30.12
C ALA A 321 7.50 -33.50 -29.89
N MET A 322 8.20 -33.21 -28.80
CA MET A 322 9.40 -33.95 -28.41
C MET A 322 9.05 -35.42 -28.12
N ARG A 323 9.77 -36.36 -28.73
CA ARG A 323 9.59 -37.79 -28.48
C ARG A 323 9.94 -38.12 -27.03
N PHE A 324 9.02 -38.78 -26.32
CA PHE A 324 9.28 -39.35 -25.00
C PHE A 324 10.45 -40.34 -25.06
N TYR A 325 11.44 -40.18 -24.19
CA TYR A 325 12.57 -41.10 -24.11
C TYR A 325 12.17 -42.34 -23.30
N SER A 326 12.07 -43.46 -24.01
CA SER A 326 11.99 -44.82 -23.44
C SER A 326 12.96 -45.69 -24.23
N ARG A 327 13.66 -46.55 -23.50
CA ARG A 327 14.58 -47.55 -24.02
C ARG A 327 13.83 -48.71 -24.68
N THR A 328 12.70 -49.14 -24.09
CA THR A 328 11.90 -50.27 -24.60
C THR A 328 10.86 -49.85 -25.66
N GLY A 329 10.63 -48.54 -25.85
CA GLY A 329 9.52 -48.00 -26.66
C GLY A 329 8.18 -47.92 -25.92
N SER A 330 8.14 -48.27 -24.63
CA SER A 330 6.96 -48.17 -23.78
C SER A 330 6.70 -46.72 -23.32
N HIS A 331 5.43 -46.32 -23.19
CA HIS A 331 5.07 -45.01 -22.64
C HIS A 331 3.73 -45.02 -21.91
N VAL A 332 3.54 -44.01 -21.07
CA VAL A 332 2.30 -43.71 -20.35
C VAL A 332 1.98 -42.22 -20.51
N GLN A 333 0.71 -41.88 -20.68
CA GLN A 333 0.22 -40.52 -20.89
C GLN A 333 -0.97 -40.24 -19.96
N LEU A 334 -0.84 -39.24 -19.09
CA LEU A 334 -1.91 -38.72 -18.24
C LEU A 334 -2.59 -37.52 -18.89
N ASN A 335 -3.90 -37.61 -19.16
CA ASN A 335 -4.68 -36.48 -19.67
C ASN A 335 -5.39 -35.75 -18.52
N ALA A 336 -4.96 -34.53 -18.22
CA ALA A 336 -5.63 -33.64 -17.26
C ALA A 336 -6.62 -32.68 -17.97
N PRO A 337 -7.75 -32.33 -17.32
CA PRO A 337 -8.67 -31.32 -17.82
C PRO A 337 -8.05 -29.91 -17.77
N GLN A 338 -8.30 -29.08 -18.79
CA GLN A 338 -7.81 -27.69 -18.82
C GLN A 338 -8.71 -26.68 -18.09
N GLN A 339 -9.89 -27.10 -17.62
CA GLN A 339 -10.84 -26.27 -16.87
C GLN A 339 -10.56 -26.32 -15.36
N GLU A 340 -10.81 -25.22 -14.65
CA GLU A 340 -10.70 -25.16 -13.18
C GLU A 340 -11.70 -26.12 -12.50
N LEU A 341 -11.18 -26.99 -11.63
CA LEU A 341 -11.96 -28.00 -10.91
C LEU A 341 -12.65 -27.42 -9.68
N SER A 342 -13.95 -27.71 -9.51
CA SER A 342 -14.71 -27.27 -8.33
C SER A 342 -14.52 -28.23 -7.15
N CYS A 343 -14.23 -27.69 -5.95
CA CYS A 343 -14.12 -28.48 -4.73
C CYS A 343 -15.43 -29.21 -4.38
N GLY A 344 -15.31 -30.36 -3.72
CA GLY A 344 -16.44 -31.21 -3.31
C GLY A 344 -16.96 -32.15 -4.39
N LYS A 345 -16.22 -32.31 -5.50
CA LYS A 345 -16.50 -33.29 -6.57
C LYS A 345 -15.29 -34.21 -6.77
N GLY A 346 -15.52 -35.45 -7.16
CA GLY A 346 -14.45 -36.29 -7.71
C GLY A 346 -14.13 -35.88 -9.14
N GLN A 347 -12.86 -35.90 -9.52
CA GLN A 347 -12.42 -35.75 -10.91
C GLN A 347 -11.76 -37.06 -11.37
N SER A 348 -12.37 -37.73 -12.34
CA SER A 348 -11.76 -38.87 -13.00
C SER A 348 -10.63 -38.42 -13.92
N LEU A 349 -9.46 -39.03 -13.80
CA LEU A 349 -8.31 -38.79 -14.67
C LEU A 349 -8.06 -40.03 -15.53
N GLN A 350 -7.88 -39.82 -16.84
CA GLN A 350 -7.67 -40.91 -17.78
C GLN A 350 -6.19 -41.05 -18.12
N VAL A 351 -5.70 -42.28 -17.98
CA VAL A 351 -4.33 -42.68 -18.29
C VAL A 351 -4.35 -43.61 -19.49
N TYR A 352 -3.55 -43.28 -20.51
CA TYR A 352 -3.31 -44.09 -21.68
C TYR A 352 -1.93 -44.75 -21.56
N TYR A 353 -1.81 -46.00 -21.99
CA TYR A 353 -0.53 -46.72 -22.00
C TYR A 353 -0.30 -47.46 -23.33
N SER A 354 0.96 -47.56 -23.72
CA SER A 354 1.43 -48.43 -24.79
C SER A 354 2.72 -49.09 -24.31
N LEU A 355 2.72 -50.41 -24.22
CA LEU A 355 3.82 -51.21 -23.68
C LEU A 355 4.44 -52.03 -24.81
N SER A 356 5.75 -52.32 -24.72
CA SER A 356 6.43 -53.19 -25.67
C SER A 356 6.72 -54.57 -25.08
N LYS A 357 6.95 -55.57 -25.94
CA LYS A 357 7.34 -56.92 -25.52
C LYS A 357 8.66 -56.95 -24.73
N GLU A 358 9.55 -56.00 -24.98
CA GLU A 358 10.82 -55.84 -24.24
C GLU A 358 10.62 -55.23 -22.85
N GLY A 359 9.60 -54.37 -22.68
CA GLY A 359 9.22 -53.82 -21.37
C GLY A 359 8.34 -54.75 -20.50
N LEU A 360 7.67 -55.73 -21.13
CA LEU A 360 6.80 -56.71 -20.46
C LEU A 360 7.55 -57.90 -19.82
N GLY A 361 8.79 -58.15 -20.24
CA GLY A 361 9.58 -59.29 -19.75
C GLY A 361 9.05 -60.65 -20.20
N GLU A 362 9.67 -61.73 -19.71
CA GLU A 362 9.24 -63.11 -20.03
C GLU A 362 7.98 -63.57 -19.26
N LYS A 363 7.46 -62.77 -18.32
CA LYS A 363 6.39 -63.18 -17.38
C LYS A 363 5.23 -62.17 -17.23
N GLY A 364 5.28 -60.99 -17.85
CA GLY A 364 4.32 -59.91 -17.62
C GLY A 364 2.97 -60.06 -18.30
N ASN A 365 2.07 -60.92 -17.80
CA ASN A 365 0.65 -60.88 -18.20
C ASN A 365 -0.10 -59.69 -17.58
N THR A 366 0.36 -59.17 -16.43
CA THR A 366 -0.28 -58.09 -15.68
C THR A 366 0.77 -57.05 -15.29
N ILE A 367 0.46 -55.75 -15.45
CA ILE A 367 1.33 -54.64 -15.03
C ILE A 367 0.61 -53.70 -14.07
N SER A 368 1.32 -53.23 -13.03
CA SER A 368 0.81 -52.31 -12.02
C SER A 368 1.30 -50.89 -12.28
N PHE A 369 0.36 -49.98 -12.55
CA PHE A 369 0.60 -48.54 -12.55
C PHE A 369 0.38 -47.98 -11.14
N TYR A 370 1.16 -46.98 -10.77
CA TYR A 370 1.13 -46.29 -9.49
C TYR A 370 0.88 -44.80 -9.71
N TYR A 371 0.06 -44.18 -8.87
CA TYR A 371 -0.24 -42.75 -8.95
C TYR A 371 -0.01 -42.05 -7.61
N MET A 372 0.36 -40.76 -7.69
CA MET A 372 0.53 -39.86 -6.55
C MET A 372 0.00 -38.48 -6.93
N VAL A 373 -0.83 -37.90 -6.06
CA VAL A 373 -1.38 -36.55 -6.17
C VAL A 373 -0.68 -35.68 -5.13
N MET A 374 0.01 -34.63 -5.58
CA MET A 374 0.73 -33.73 -4.69
C MET A 374 0.15 -32.31 -4.72
N SER A 375 0.03 -31.70 -3.54
CA SER A 375 -0.34 -30.29 -3.37
C SER A 375 0.35 -29.72 -2.14
N LYS A 376 0.66 -28.41 -2.14
CA LYS A 376 1.31 -27.71 -1.01
C LYS A 376 2.54 -28.43 -0.47
N VAL A 377 3.35 -29.00 -1.37
CA VAL A 377 4.60 -29.73 -1.05
C VAL A 377 4.37 -31.07 -0.30
N LYS A 378 3.16 -31.64 -0.34
CA LYS A 378 2.85 -32.96 0.25
C LYS A 378 2.21 -33.91 -0.76
N ILE A 379 2.43 -35.21 -0.57
CA ILE A 379 1.57 -36.27 -1.15
C ILE A 379 0.26 -36.26 -0.36
N VAL A 380 -0.86 -36.02 -1.06
CA VAL A 380 -2.21 -35.89 -0.46
C VAL A 380 -3.06 -37.14 -0.75
N ASP A 381 -2.89 -37.74 -1.92
CA ASP A 381 -3.56 -38.99 -2.33
C ASP A 381 -2.59 -39.84 -3.16
N PHE A 382 -2.75 -41.17 -3.12
CA PHE A 382 -1.87 -42.14 -3.78
C PHE A 382 -2.58 -43.49 -3.97
N GLY A 383 -2.11 -44.30 -4.91
CA GLY A 383 -2.62 -45.65 -5.08
C GLY A 383 -2.01 -46.41 -6.25
N SER A 384 -2.54 -47.60 -6.51
CA SER A 384 -2.14 -48.45 -7.62
C SER A 384 -3.34 -48.93 -8.45
N ARG A 385 -3.08 -49.31 -9.71
CA ARG A 385 -4.02 -49.96 -10.62
C ARG A 385 -3.27 -51.01 -11.43
N SER A 386 -3.56 -52.29 -11.15
CA SER A 386 -3.08 -53.42 -11.94
C SER A 386 -3.97 -53.63 -13.15
N VAL A 387 -3.36 -53.86 -14.32
CA VAL A 387 -4.04 -54.00 -15.60
C VAL A 387 -3.52 -55.26 -16.30
N ASP A 388 -4.43 -56.10 -16.76
CA ASP A 388 -4.13 -57.27 -17.60
C ASP A 388 -3.77 -56.80 -19.02
N VAL A 389 -2.62 -57.23 -19.52
CA VAL A 389 -2.02 -56.83 -20.79
C VAL A 389 -2.01 -58.00 -21.81
N SER A 390 -2.53 -59.18 -21.42
CA SER A 390 -2.54 -60.40 -22.24
C SER A 390 -3.32 -60.26 -23.55
N SER A 391 -4.37 -59.42 -23.56
CA SER A 391 -5.25 -59.20 -24.70
C SER A 391 -4.87 -58.00 -25.59
N SER A 392 -4.22 -56.98 -25.02
CA SER A 392 -3.75 -55.79 -25.77
C SER A 392 -2.60 -55.09 -25.05
N GLN A 393 -1.54 -54.80 -25.81
CA GLN A 393 -0.38 -54.03 -25.34
C GLN A 393 -0.63 -52.50 -25.32
N ARG A 394 -1.85 -52.07 -25.67
CA ARG A 394 -2.33 -50.69 -25.60
C ARG A 394 -3.70 -50.64 -24.95
N GLY A 395 -3.91 -49.66 -24.09
CA GLY A 395 -5.20 -49.45 -23.44
C GLY A 395 -5.27 -48.13 -22.69
N SER A 396 -6.36 -47.95 -21.95
CA SER A 396 -6.49 -46.87 -20.97
C SER A 396 -7.22 -47.36 -19.72
N PHE A 397 -6.92 -46.73 -18.59
CA PHE A 397 -7.65 -46.87 -17.34
C PHE A 397 -7.95 -45.48 -16.76
N SER A 398 -8.78 -45.41 -15.73
CA SER A 398 -9.03 -44.19 -14.97
C SER A 398 -8.91 -44.40 -13.46
N PHE A 399 -8.70 -43.30 -12.76
CA PHE A 399 -8.80 -43.23 -11.30
C PHE A 399 -9.41 -41.87 -10.91
N ASP A 400 -10.15 -41.85 -9.82
CA ASP A 400 -10.87 -40.66 -9.36
C ASP A 400 -10.10 -39.95 -8.25
N VAL A 401 -9.77 -38.68 -8.47
CA VAL A 401 -9.12 -37.81 -7.47
C VAL A 401 -10.21 -36.99 -6.74
N PRO A 402 -10.29 -37.06 -5.40
CA PRO A 402 -11.26 -36.26 -4.64
C PRO A 402 -10.81 -34.79 -4.56
N VAL A 403 -11.52 -33.88 -5.25
CA VAL A 403 -11.13 -32.46 -5.29
C VAL A 403 -11.51 -31.76 -3.98
N SER A 404 -10.53 -31.61 -3.09
CA SER A 404 -10.66 -30.96 -1.78
C SER A 404 -9.95 -29.61 -1.72
N SER A 405 -10.17 -28.85 -0.63
CA SER A 405 -9.43 -27.62 -0.33
C SER A 405 -7.92 -27.83 -0.10
N GLU A 406 -7.49 -29.06 0.13
CA GLU A 406 -6.07 -29.40 0.27
C GLU A 406 -5.36 -29.35 -1.09
N LEU A 407 -6.08 -29.71 -2.17
CA LEU A 407 -5.63 -29.59 -3.57
C LEU A 407 -5.74 -28.17 -4.15
N ALA A 408 -6.36 -27.21 -3.45
CA ALA A 408 -6.49 -25.82 -3.92
C ALA A 408 -5.23 -24.98 -3.63
N PRO A 409 -4.75 -24.12 -4.55
CA PRO A 409 -5.35 -23.77 -5.85
C PRO A 409 -4.90 -24.66 -7.03
N GLY A 410 -4.10 -25.69 -6.79
CA GLY A 410 -3.73 -26.66 -7.80
C GLY A 410 -2.89 -27.80 -7.25
N ALA A 411 -2.91 -28.93 -7.94
CA ALA A 411 -2.21 -30.15 -7.57
C ALA A 411 -1.45 -30.72 -8.78
N ASP A 412 -0.23 -31.20 -8.55
CA ASP A 412 0.58 -31.89 -9.54
C ASP A 412 0.40 -33.40 -9.36
N VAL A 413 -0.03 -34.09 -10.42
CA VAL A 413 -0.32 -35.53 -10.43
C VAL A 413 0.76 -36.26 -11.21
N VAL A 414 1.23 -37.38 -10.65
CA VAL A 414 2.21 -38.29 -11.25
C VAL A 414 1.57 -39.65 -11.43
N VAL A 415 1.79 -40.28 -12.58
CA VAL A 415 1.48 -41.70 -12.82
C VAL A 415 2.72 -42.37 -13.39
N TYR A 416 3.13 -43.51 -12.84
CA TYR A 416 4.31 -44.25 -13.27
C TYR A 416 4.12 -45.77 -13.22
N SER A 417 4.98 -46.50 -13.93
CA SER A 417 5.09 -47.96 -13.86
C SER A 417 6.56 -48.35 -13.92
N ILE A 418 6.93 -49.36 -13.12
CA ILE A 418 8.27 -49.96 -13.13
C ILE A 418 8.21 -51.16 -14.06
N LEU A 419 9.10 -51.21 -15.05
CA LEU A 419 9.29 -52.30 -16.02
C LEU A 419 10.64 -52.96 -15.74
N GLU A 420 10.89 -54.17 -16.26
CA GLU A 420 12.13 -54.93 -15.95
C GLU A 420 13.43 -54.16 -16.25
N SER A 421 13.42 -53.20 -17.19
CA SER A 421 14.61 -52.45 -17.61
C SER A 421 14.51 -50.92 -17.51
N GLU A 422 13.34 -50.34 -17.18
CA GLU A 422 13.14 -48.89 -17.08
C GLU A 422 11.90 -48.52 -16.24
N VAL A 423 11.78 -47.24 -15.85
CA VAL A 423 10.57 -46.68 -15.23
C VAL A 423 9.93 -45.70 -16.22
N ILE A 424 8.68 -45.97 -16.61
CA ILE A 424 7.88 -45.06 -17.43
C ILE A 424 7.01 -44.16 -16.54
N ALA A 425 6.94 -42.87 -16.83
CA ALA A 425 6.18 -41.91 -16.02
C ALA A 425 5.55 -40.79 -16.86
N SER A 426 4.43 -40.26 -16.38
CA SER A 426 3.73 -39.10 -16.92
C SER A 426 3.30 -38.17 -15.79
N THR A 427 3.28 -36.86 -16.05
CA THR A 427 2.87 -35.86 -15.07
C THR A 427 1.89 -34.87 -15.69
N ALA A 428 0.94 -34.39 -14.88
CA ALA A 428 0.00 -33.35 -15.30
C ALA A 428 -0.44 -32.50 -14.10
N ARG A 429 -0.83 -31.25 -14.36
CA ARG A 429 -1.22 -30.29 -13.32
C ARG A 429 -2.71 -30.01 -13.37
N LEU A 430 -3.38 -30.12 -12.23
CA LEU A 430 -4.77 -29.76 -12.03
C LEU A 430 -4.87 -28.34 -11.51
N ASN A 431 -5.70 -27.51 -12.15
CA ASN A 431 -6.09 -26.19 -11.63
C ASN A 431 -7.35 -26.38 -10.78
N VAL A 432 -7.34 -25.94 -9.52
CA VAL A 432 -8.41 -26.23 -8.54
C VAL A 432 -8.94 -24.94 -7.94
N GLN A 433 -10.27 -24.79 -7.92
CA GLN A 433 -10.93 -23.63 -7.39
C GLN A 433 -10.54 -23.36 -5.94
N LYS A 434 -10.25 -22.10 -5.65
CA LYS A 434 -9.84 -21.63 -4.33
C LYS A 434 -11.01 -21.75 -3.35
N CYS A 435 -10.90 -22.69 -2.42
CA CYS A 435 -11.92 -23.02 -1.45
C CYS A 435 -11.30 -23.27 -0.06
N PHE A 436 -12.07 -22.97 0.99
CA PHE A 436 -11.68 -23.16 2.39
C PHE A 436 -12.52 -24.27 3.01
N GLN A 437 -12.02 -24.92 4.08
CA GLN A 437 -12.82 -25.89 4.84
C GLN A 437 -13.95 -25.19 5.62
N ASN A 438 -13.65 -24.06 6.26
CA ASN A 438 -14.64 -23.20 6.91
C ASN A 438 -15.44 -22.40 5.86
N ASN A 439 -16.72 -22.74 5.67
CA ASN A 439 -17.56 -22.14 4.63
C ASN A 439 -18.27 -20.87 5.14
N VAL A 440 -17.64 -19.72 4.89
CA VAL A 440 -18.05 -18.42 5.42
C VAL A 440 -18.93 -17.66 4.45
N SER A 441 -20.11 -17.20 4.92
CA SER A 441 -21.00 -16.32 4.17
C SER A 441 -21.62 -15.22 5.03
N MET A 442 -21.87 -14.08 4.41
CA MET A 442 -22.39 -12.85 5.01
C MET A 442 -23.47 -12.32 4.07
N SER A 443 -24.61 -11.89 4.60
CA SER A 443 -25.72 -11.35 3.80
C SER A 443 -26.58 -10.39 4.61
N PHE A 444 -27.11 -9.36 3.96
CA PHE A 444 -28.15 -8.51 4.55
C PHE A 444 -29.54 -9.11 4.29
N SER A 445 -30.53 -8.78 5.11
CA SER A 445 -31.93 -9.22 4.91
C SER A 445 -32.58 -8.63 3.66
N GLU A 446 -32.10 -7.46 3.24
CA GLU A 446 -32.61 -6.62 2.14
C GLU A 446 -31.40 -6.10 1.35
N ALA A 447 -31.55 -5.81 0.06
CA ALA A 447 -30.45 -5.33 -0.80
C ALA A 447 -30.40 -3.79 -0.93
N GLU A 448 -31.55 -3.11 -0.75
CA GLU A 448 -31.70 -1.66 -0.73
C GLU A 448 -32.59 -1.30 0.48
N GLY A 449 -32.29 -0.21 1.18
CA GLY A 449 -33.05 0.25 2.35
C GLY A 449 -32.94 1.75 2.60
N MET A 450 -33.86 2.30 3.39
CA MET A 450 -33.89 3.75 3.67
C MET A 450 -32.86 4.17 4.73
N PRO A 451 -32.34 5.41 4.67
CA PRO A 451 -31.56 6.03 5.75
C PRO A 451 -32.19 5.79 7.13
N GLY A 452 -31.41 5.21 8.05
CA GLY A 452 -31.85 4.94 9.41
C GLY A 452 -32.82 3.77 9.61
N SER A 453 -33.12 2.97 8.58
CA SER A 453 -33.92 1.74 8.70
C SER A 453 -33.25 0.68 9.60
N LYS A 454 -34.04 -0.29 10.08
CA LYS A 454 -33.53 -1.48 10.78
C LYS A 454 -33.43 -2.63 9.78
N ILE A 455 -32.27 -3.27 9.69
CA ILE A 455 -32.06 -4.47 8.85
C ILE A 455 -31.43 -5.59 9.68
N MET A 456 -31.50 -6.83 9.20
CA MET A 456 -30.82 -7.96 9.84
C MET A 456 -29.59 -8.37 9.03
N LEU A 457 -28.41 -8.29 9.65
CA LEU A 457 -27.17 -8.84 9.12
C LEU A 457 -27.09 -10.33 9.49
N LYS A 458 -27.16 -11.21 8.49
CA LYS A 458 -27.14 -12.68 8.61
C LYS A 458 -25.74 -13.21 8.31
N LEU A 459 -25.17 -13.92 9.27
CA LEU A 459 -23.81 -14.47 9.23
C LEU A 459 -23.88 -15.99 9.34
N LYS A 460 -23.07 -16.70 8.55
CA LYS A 460 -22.93 -18.16 8.63
C LYS A 460 -21.48 -18.59 8.45
N ALA A 461 -21.02 -19.47 9.33
CA ALA A 461 -19.70 -20.10 9.35
C ALA A 461 -19.79 -21.40 10.16
N ASP A 462 -18.68 -22.12 10.36
CA ASP A 462 -18.70 -23.27 11.26
C ASP A 462 -18.99 -22.85 12.71
N ALA A 463 -19.72 -23.70 13.45
CA ALA A 463 -20.15 -23.43 14.82
C ALA A 463 -18.97 -23.06 15.74
N LYS A 464 -19.15 -22.03 16.58
CA LYS A 464 -18.11 -21.43 17.43
C LYS A 464 -16.93 -20.76 16.71
N SER A 465 -17.00 -20.51 15.39
CA SER A 465 -15.97 -19.71 14.70
C SER A 465 -15.94 -18.27 15.24
N LEU A 466 -14.75 -17.71 15.39
CA LEU A 466 -14.52 -16.28 15.62
C LEU A 466 -14.44 -15.57 14.26
N CYS A 467 -15.33 -14.60 14.01
CA CYS A 467 -15.45 -13.91 12.73
C CYS A 467 -15.09 -12.42 12.83
N GLY A 468 -14.27 -11.95 11.90
CA GLY A 468 -13.94 -10.53 11.72
C GLY A 468 -14.84 -9.89 10.66
N LEU A 469 -15.76 -9.03 11.12
CA LEU A 469 -16.63 -8.22 10.26
C LEU A 469 -15.91 -6.95 9.80
N ARG A 470 -16.14 -6.57 8.53
CA ARG A 470 -15.80 -5.24 8.00
C ARG A 470 -16.85 -4.78 6.99
N ILE A 471 -17.51 -3.65 7.27
CA ILE A 471 -18.50 -3.00 6.39
C ILE A 471 -18.07 -1.54 6.15
N ILE A 472 -17.84 -1.19 4.89
CA ILE A 472 -17.26 0.11 4.47
C ILE A 472 -18.08 0.78 3.35
N ASP A 473 -17.96 2.10 3.23
CA ASP A 473 -18.51 2.85 2.09
C ASP A 473 -17.74 2.48 0.81
N SER A 474 -18.45 2.12 -0.27
CA SER A 474 -17.84 1.75 -1.54
C SER A 474 -17.05 2.91 -2.19
N SER A 475 -17.32 4.17 -1.82
CA SER A 475 -16.53 5.32 -2.27
C SER A 475 -15.04 5.22 -1.87
N LEU A 476 -14.73 4.54 -0.76
CA LEU A 476 -13.35 4.31 -0.31
C LEU A 476 -12.60 3.32 -1.23
N LEU A 477 -13.33 2.35 -1.80
CA LEU A 477 -12.77 1.34 -2.72
C LEU A 477 -12.51 1.94 -4.12
N LEU A 478 -13.24 2.99 -4.51
CA LEU A 478 -12.96 3.75 -5.73
C LEU A 478 -11.62 4.51 -5.67
N LEU A 479 -11.19 4.92 -4.47
CA LEU A 479 -9.93 5.64 -4.26
C LEU A 479 -8.71 4.72 -4.15
N ASN A 480 -8.88 3.49 -3.62
CA ASN A 480 -7.84 2.47 -3.60
C ASN A 480 -8.44 1.05 -3.47
N GLN A 481 -8.21 0.20 -4.47
CA GLN A 481 -8.62 -1.21 -4.46
C GLN A 481 -7.59 -2.13 -3.77
N ASN A 482 -6.34 -1.68 -3.60
CA ASN A 482 -5.28 -2.47 -2.98
C ASN A 482 -5.50 -2.57 -1.47
N GLY A 483 -5.79 -3.78 -0.97
CA GLY A 483 -6.12 -4.04 0.44
C GLY A 483 -7.39 -4.86 0.68
N GLN A 484 -7.99 -5.44 -0.37
CA GLN A 484 -8.91 -6.57 -0.21
C GLN A 484 -8.11 -7.87 0.02
N LEU A 485 -8.60 -8.72 0.92
CA LEU A 485 -8.06 -10.06 1.09
C LEU A 485 -8.59 -10.94 -0.06
N THR A 486 -7.72 -11.28 -0.99
CA THR A 486 -8.00 -12.21 -2.11
C THR A 486 -7.19 -13.48 -1.92
N ALA A 487 -7.78 -14.64 -2.20
CA ALA A 487 -7.04 -15.90 -2.19
C ALA A 487 -6.19 -16.01 -3.47
N ASP A 488 -4.86 -15.94 -3.34
CA ASP A 488 -3.90 -16.24 -4.42
C ASP A 488 -2.51 -16.56 -3.86
N MET A 489 -2.01 -17.78 -4.09
CA MET A 489 -0.63 -18.22 -3.77
C MET A 489 -0.33 -19.58 -4.40
N SER A 490 0.82 -19.77 -5.06
CA SER A 490 1.17 -21.03 -5.75
C SER A 490 2.68 -21.24 -5.96
N ILE A 491 3.21 -22.41 -5.58
CA ILE A 491 4.60 -22.92 -5.81
C ILE A 491 4.55 -24.46 -6.02
N GLY A 492 5.59 -25.07 -6.60
CA GLY A 492 5.68 -26.51 -7.00
C GLY A 492 6.72 -27.38 -6.26
N LEU A 493 7.15 -28.49 -6.89
CA LEU A 493 7.84 -29.65 -6.25
C LEU A 493 9.01 -30.25 -7.06
N ILE A 494 9.80 -31.15 -6.44
CA ILE A 494 11.00 -31.85 -6.97
C ILE A 494 11.00 -33.34 -6.52
N PHE A 495 11.69 -34.23 -7.26
CA PHE A 495 11.75 -35.70 -7.07
C PHE A 495 13.18 -36.26 -6.91
N ALA A 496 13.32 -37.49 -6.40
CA ALA A 496 14.56 -38.29 -6.41
C ALA A 496 14.24 -39.80 -6.53
N THR A 497 15.12 -40.59 -7.18
CA THR A 497 15.07 -42.08 -7.22
C THR A 497 16.49 -42.68 -7.31
N ASN A 498 16.63 -44.00 -7.44
CA ASN A 498 17.90 -44.74 -7.63
C ASN A 498 18.19 -45.13 -9.10
N VAL A 499 17.18 -45.10 -9.98
CA VAL A 499 17.33 -45.31 -11.43
C VAL A 499 17.87 -44.02 -12.06
N SER A 500 18.57 -44.12 -13.20
CA SER A 500 19.02 -42.97 -13.98
C SER A 500 17.83 -42.23 -14.61
N LEU A 501 17.15 -41.42 -13.78
CA LEU A 501 15.95 -40.67 -14.12
C LEU A 501 16.33 -39.50 -15.03
N HIS A 502 16.27 -39.75 -16.34
CA HIS A 502 16.57 -38.75 -17.38
C HIS A 502 15.48 -37.68 -17.39
N LYS A 503 15.76 -36.56 -16.72
CA LYS A 503 15.12 -35.29 -17.05
C LYS A 503 15.46 -34.98 -18.53
N PRO A 504 14.52 -34.52 -19.37
CA PRO A 504 14.86 -34.04 -20.70
C PRO A 504 15.71 -32.77 -20.57
N GLU A 505 17.03 -32.93 -20.60
CA GLU A 505 17.96 -31.82 -20.61
C GLU A 505 18.03 -31.25 -22.02
N VAL A 506 17.44 -30.07 -22.20
CA VAL A 506 17.50 -29.33 -23.45
C VAL A 506 18.93 -28.83 -23.62
N CYS A 507 19.69 -29.42 -24.55
CA CYS A 507 20.95 -28.86 -24.99
C CYS A 507 20.71 -27.42 -25.46
N GLY A 508 21.33 -26.45 -24.79
CA GLY A 508 20.99 -25.04 -24.92
C GLY A 508 21.18 -24.49 -26.33
N GLY A 509 20.10 -23.99 -26.90
CA GLY A 509 20.09 -23.08 -28.05
C GLY A 509 18.95 -22.08 -27.86
N ASP A 510 19.26 -20.78 -27.88
CA ASP A 510 18.28 -19.72 -27.74
C ASP A 510 17.30 -19.70 -28.93
N VAL A 511 16.02 -19.35 -28.68
CA VAL A 511 15.16 -18.51 -29.54
C VAL A 511 13.81 -18.24 -28.85
N TRP A 512 13.12 -17.17 -29.29
CA TRP A 512 11.89 -16.62 -28.71
C TRP A 512 10.59 -17.11 -29.36
N GLY A 513 9.49 -17.05 -28.59
CA GLY A 513 8.22 -16.44 -29.06
C GLY A 513 7.15 -17.32 -29.73
N GLY A 514 5.90 -16.83 -29.69
CA GLY A 514 4.74 -17.37 -30.44
C GLY A 514 4.13 -18.67 -29.87
N GLY A 515 2.88 -19.06 -30.17
CA GLY A 515 1.82 -18.34 -30.91
C GLY A 515 0.62 -19.26 -31.20
N ARG A 516 -0.58 -18.99 -30.63
CA ARG A 516 -1.83 -19.71 -30.98
C ARG A 516 -2.64 -18.96 -32.07
N PRO A 517 -3.18 -19.67 -33.07
CA PRO A 517 -4.37 -19.24 -33.81
C PRO A 517 -5.66 -19.98 -33.40
N PHE A 518 -6.80 -19.35 -33.69
CA PHE A 518 -8.17 -19.91 -33.72
C PHE A 518 -8.49 -20.32 -35.19
N ILE A 519 -9.69 -20.48 -35.78
CA ILE A 519 -11.08 -20.06 -35.51
C ILE A 519 -12.05 -20.95 -36.33
N THR A 520 -13.35 -20.97 -36.00
CA THR A 520 -14.43 -20.49 -36.93
C THR A 520 -15.79 -20.40 -36.20
N MET A 521 -16.75 -19.68 -36.79
CA MET A 521 -18.11 -19.41 -36.27
C MET A 521 -19.18 -19.88 -37.27
N GLU A 522 -20.47 -19.89 -36.90
CA GLU A 522 -21.48 -18.97 -37.50
C GLU A 522 -22.85 -18.91 -36.76
N ARG A 523 -23.85 -18.23 -37.35
CA ARG A 523 -25.06 -17.64 -36.70
C ARG A 523 -26.39 -18.14 -37.30
N THR A 524 -27.50 -17.98 -36.58
CA THR A 524 -28.85 -17.65 -37.13
C THR A 524 -29.80 -17.10 -36.03
N MET A 525 -31.08 -16.76 -36.33
CA MET A 525 -31.83 -15.71 -35.61
C MET A 525 -33.38 -15.88 -35.53
N GLU A 526 -34.00 -15.22 -34.53
CA GLU A 526 -35.43 -14.75 -34.38
C GLU A 526 -36.61 -15.65 -33.86
N ARG A 527 -37.32 -15.09 -32.83
CA ARG A 527 -38.79 -14.99 -32.48
C ARG A 527 -39.75 -16.21 -32.64
N PHE A 528 -40.78 -16.47 -31.79
CA PHE A 528 -41.87 -15.60 -31.28
C PHE A 528 -42.67 -16.21 -30.06
N SER A 529 -43.34 -15.34 -29.27
CA SER A 529 -44.66 -15.43 -28.54
C SER A 529 -45.26 -16.67 -27.81
N SER A 530 -45.31 -16.59 -26.45
CA SER A 530 -46.49 -16.44 -25.51
C SER A 530 -47.73 -17.39 -25.39
N VAL A 531 -48.32 -17.39 -24.16
CA VAL A 531 -49.68 -17.87 -23.67
C VAL A 531 -49.81 -19.43 -23.52
N ALA A 532 -50.57 -20.06 -22.60
CA ALA A 532 -51.76 -19.69 -21.79
C ALA A 532 -51.94 -20.42 -20.42
N ASP A 533 -52.85 -19.89 -19.57
CA ASP A 533 -53.75 -20.46 -18.51
C ASP A 533 -53.26 -21.52 -17.48
N GLY A 534 -53.76 -21.62 -16.23
CA GLY A 534 -54.81 -20.92 -15.46
C GLY A 534 -55.07 -21.68 -14.11
N PRO A 535 -56.22 -21.55 -13.43
CA PRO A 535 -56.84 -20.36 -12.81
C PRO A 535 -56.96 -20.46 -11.26
N GLY A 536 -57.40 -19.41 -10.56
CA GLY A 536 -57.73 -19.47 -9.12
C GLY A 536 -58.35 -18.18 -8.55
N THR A 537 -59.51 -18.27 -7.88
CA THR A 537 -60.35 -17.13 -7.47
C THR A 537 -60.24 -16.76 -5.99
N GLY A 538 -60.33 -15.47 -5.63
CA GLY A 538 -60.61 -15.04 -4.26
C GLY A 538 -60.56 -13.53 -4.00
N LEU A 539 -61.72 -12.89 -3.87
CA LEU A 539 -61.89 -11.58 -3.22
C LEU A 539 -62.76 -11.74 -1.97
N PRO A 540 -62.50 -10.96 -0.92
CA PRO A 540 -63.47 -9.92 -0.58
C PRO A 540 -62.84 -8.53 -0.41
N ALA A 541 -63.69 -7.51 -0.24
CA ALA A 541 -63.32 -6.08 -0.27
C ALA A 541 -63.20 -5.47 1.16
N PRO A 542 -63.27 -4.14 1.39
CA PRO A 542 -62.13 -3.43 1.95
C PRO A 542 -62.30 -2.97 3.41
N ILE A 543 -61.17 -2.79 4.10
CA ILE A 543 -61.09 -2.12 5.41
C ILE A 543 -60.43 -0.74 5.20
N ALA A 544 -61.00 0.30 5.82
CA ALA A 544 -60.62 1.69 5.57
C ALA A 544 -59.54 2.21 6.54
N SER A 545 -58.50 2.85 5.98
CA SER A 545 -57.62 3.85 6.60
C SER A 545 -56.74 3.38 7.79
N PRO A 546 -55.50 3.90 7.92
CA PRO A 546 -55.29 5.30 8.30
C PRO A 546 -54.70 6.18 7.19
N VAL A 547 -54.76 7.51 7.39
CA VAL A 547 -53.98 8.48 6.61
C VAL A 547 -52.49 8.23 6.86
N ALA A 548 -51.71 8.04 5.79
CA ALA A 548 -50.27 7.85 5.90
C ALA A 548 -49.59 9.10 6.50
N SER A 549 -48.71 8.88 7.49
CA SER A 549 -47.89 9.93 8.09
C SER A 549 -47.02 10.64 7.04
N PRO A 550 -46.69 11.94 7.21
CA PRO A 550 -45.71 12.60 6.36
C PRO A 550 -44.37 11.85 6.42
N VAL A 551 -43.84 11.46 5.26
CA VAL A 551 -42.60 10.67 5.17
C VAL A 551 -41.41 11.63 5.34
N ALA A 552 -41.05 11.87 6.59
CA ALA A 552 -39.99 12.78 6.99
C ALA A 552 -38.71 12.00 7.37
N THR A 553 -37.68 12.12 6.55
CA THR A 553 -36.34 11.59 6.82
C THR A 553 -35.47 12.70 7.42
N VAL A 554 -34.68 12.39 8.46
CA VAL A 554 -33.75 13.33 9.11
C VAL A 554 -32.39 12.66 9.23
N ARG A 555 -31.38 13.24 8.57
CA ARG A 555 -30.08 12.61 8.32
C ARG A 555 -28.95 13.36 9.01
N LYS A 556 -28.20 12.64 9.85
CA LYS A 556 -27.15 13.18 10.75
C LYS A 556 -25.91 12.28 10.85
N PHE A 557 -26.05 10.97 10.72
CA PHE A 557 -24.98 9.99 10.94
C PHE A 557 -24.37 9.54 9.62
N PHE A 558 -23.22 10.14 9.27
CA PHE A 558 -22.51 9.94 8.01
C PHE A 558 -21.10 9.33 8.24
N PRO A 559 -20.99 8.04 8.62
CA PRO A 559 -19.70 7.38 8.85
C PRO A 559 -18.99 7.02 7.53
N GLU A 560 -17.68 6.74 7.62
CA GLU A 560 -16.86 6.18 6.53
C GLU A 560 -16.78 4.63 6.60
N VAL A 561 -16.87 4.10 7.83
CA VAL A 561 -16.88 2.67 8.15
C VAL A 561 -18.09 2.42 9.04
N TRP A 562 -18.96 1.49 8.66
CA TRP A 562 -20.18 1.19 9.42
C TRP A 562 -19.90 0.16 10.53
N ARG A 563 -19.14 -0.90 10.23
CA ARG A 563 -18.84 -1.95 11.21
C ARG A 563 -17.41 -2.46 11.07
N PHE A 564 -16.70 -2.60 12.19
CA PHE A 564 -15.39 -3.25 12.25
C PHE A 564 -15.26 -3.99 13.59
N ASP A 565 -16.03 -5.06 13.74
CA ASP A 565 -16.20 -5.80 15.01
C ASP A 565 -15.76 -7.27 14.88
N LEU A 566 -15.42 -7.90 16.01
CA LEU A 566 -15.20 -9.34 16.13
C LEU A 566 -16.45 -9.97 16.76
N VAL A 567 -16.96 -11.06 16.19
CA VAL A 567 -18.16 -11.76 16.67
C VAL A 567 -17.94 -13.27 16.71
N ASN A 568 -18.46 -13.95 17.72
CA ASN A 568 -18.50 -15.41 17.76
C ASN A 568 -19.79 -15.91 17.12
N VAL A 569 -19.71 -16.94 16.28
CA VAL A 569 -20.89 -17.58 15.67
C VAL A 569 -21.44 -18.66 16.61
N ASP A 570 -22.76 -18.68 16.77
CA ASP A 570 -23.48 -19.59 17.68
C ASP A 570 -23.21 -21.08 17.39
N ILE A 571 -23.61 -21.94 18.33
CA ILE A 571 -23.49 -23.41 18.22
C ILE A 571 -24.21 -24.01 17.01
N THR A 572 -25.11 -23.25 16.37
CA THR A 572 -25.84 -23.60 15.14
C THR A 572 -25.08 -23.29 13.85
N GLY A 573 -23.94 -22.58 13.91
CA GLY A 573 -23.22 -22.08 12.74
C GLY A 573 -23.86 -20.86 12.06
N SER A 574 -24.84 -20.20 12.71
CA SER A 574 -25.50 -19.02 12.16
C SER A 574 -25.80 -17.98 13.24
N LEU A 575 -25.48 -16.71 12.97
CA LEU A 575 -25.77 -15.55 13.83
C LEU A 575 -26.57 -14.51 13.03
N SER A 576 -27.51 -13.79 13.67
CA SER A 576 -28.27 -12.70 13.05
C SER A 576 -28.26 -11.45 13.92
N ILE A 577 -27.65 -10.38 13.42
CA ILE A 577 -27.43 -9.13 14.17
C ILE A 577 -28.43 -8.06 13.68
N PRO A 578 -29.23 -7.44 14.55
CA PRO A 578 -30.07 -6.30 14.18
C PRO A 578 -29.21 -5.03 14.06
N GLU A 579 -29.17 -4.46 12.87
CA GLU A 579 -28.38 -3.27 12.55
C GLU A 579 -29.26 -2.08 12.16
N LYS A 580 -28.75 -0.86 12.36
CA LYS A 580 -29.37 0.37 11.85
C LYS A 580 -28.58 0.87 10.65
N ALA A 581 -29.23 1.03 9.51
CA ALA A 581 -28.63 1.60 8.30
C ALA A 581 -28.12 3.03 8.56
N PRO A 582 -26.90 3.40 8.12
CA PRO A 582 -26.39 4.77 8.24
C PRO A 582 -27.22 5.78 7.41
N ASP A 583 -27.04 7.07 7.66
CA ASP A 583 -27.80 8.12 6.97
C ASP A 583 -27.14 8.55 5.63
N THR A 584 -25.94 8.04 5.33
CA THR A 584 -25.26 8.22 4.03
C THR A 584 -26.01 7.49 2.92
N ILE A 585 -26.37 8.21 1.85
CA ILE A 585 -26.92 7.61 0.63
C ILE A 585 -25.75 7.10 -0.23
N THR A 586 -25.47 5.80 -0.12
CA THR A 586 -24.29 5.13 -0.73
C THR A 586 -24.52 3.61 -0.76
N GLN A 587 -23.63 2.89 -1.44
CA GLN A 587 -23.53 1.43 -1.33
C GLN A 587 -22.48 1.03 -0.29
N TRP A 588 -22.91 0.25 0.69
CA TRP A 588 -22.08 -0.38 1.71
C TRP A 588 -21.60 -1.74 1.24
N GLN A 589 -20.29 -2.00 1.32
CA GLN A 589 -19.72 -3.30 1.02
C GLN A 589 -19.31 -4.01 2.32
N GLY A 590 -19.97 -5.13 2.60
CA GLY A 590 -19.68 -6.04 3.71
C GLY A 590 -18.77 -7.20 3.30
N SER A 591 -17.79 -7.48 4.15
CA SER A 591 -16.84 -8.58 4.02
C SER A 591 -16.61 -9.24 5.38
N MET A 592 -16.43 -10.57 5.40
CA MET A 592 -16.19 -11.33 6.63
C MET A 592 -15.18 -12.45 6.39
N PHE A 593 -14.21 -12.57 7.30
CA PHE A 593 -13.45 -13.80 7.50
C PHE A 593 -13.88 -14.45 8.81
N CYS A 594 -13.70 -15.76 8.93
CA CYS A 594 -13.88 -16.48 10.18
C CYS A 594 -12.74 -17.46 10.40
N VAL A 595 -12.47 -17.79 11.67
CA VAL A 595 -11.39 -18.69 12.07
C VAL A 595 -11.93 -19.70 13.09
N SER A 596 -11.59 -20.97 12.88
CA SER A 596 -12.03 -22.12 13.67
C SER A 596 -10.82 -23.00 13.99
N GLU A 597 -10.73 -23.52 15.22
CA GLU A 597 -9.66 -24.46 15.59
C GLU A 597 -9.73 -25.76 14.79
N LYS A 598 -10.94 -26.20 14.40
CA LYS A 598 -11.18 -27.46 13.70
C LYS A 598 -10.97 -27.35 12.18
N THR A 599 -11.56 -26.32 11.58
CA THR A 599 -11.71 -26.14 10.12
C THR A 599 -10.94 -24.92 9.59
N GLY A 600 -10.19 -24.23 10.46
CA GLY A 600 -9.30 -23.14 10.08
C GLY A 600 -10.01 -21.87 9.63
N PHE A 601 -9.28 -21.11 8.84
CA PHE A 601 -9.67 -19.86 8.22
C PHE A 601 -10.65 -20.09 7.06
N GLY A 602 -11.67 -19.24 6.98
CA GLY A 602 -12.56 -19.11 5.83
C GLY A 602 -12.88 -17.65 5.55
N LEU A 603 -13.29 -17.35 4.31
CA LEU A 603 -13.54 -15.99 3.83
C LEU A 603 -14.80 -15.97 2.95
N THR A 604 -15.59 -14.89 3.02
CA THR A 604 -16.71 -14.64 2.11
C THR A 604 -16.26 -14.68 0.65
N LYS A 605 -16.72 -15.68 -0.13
CA LYS A 605 -16.37 -15.87 -1.55
C LYS A 605 -16.67 -14.64 -2.43
N TYR A 606 -17.74 -13.91 -2.11
CA TYR A 606 -18.08 -12.62 -2.67
C TYR A 606 -18.46 -11.68 -1.52
N PRO A 607 -18.12 -10.37 -1.59
CA PRO A 607 -18.60 -9.41 -0.62
C PRO A 607 -20.13 -9.19 -0.79
N SER A 608 -20.81 -8.88 0.31
CA SER A 608 -22.24 -8.59 0.30
C SER A 608 -22.46 -7.08 0.23
N ASN A 609 -23.26 -6.61 -0.73
CA ASN A 609 -23.57 -5.19 -0.88
C ASN A 609 -24.95 -4.86 -0.28
N PHE A 610 -25.08 -3.68 0.33
CA PHE A 610 -26.35 -3.08 0.75
C PHE A 610 -26.39 -1.61 0.34
N THR A 611 -27.46 -1.17 -0.32
CA THR A 611 -27.58 0.20 -0.79
C THR A 611 -28.50 1.01 0.12
N THR A 612 -27.98 2.04 0.78
CA THR A 612 -28.83 3.03 1.44
C THR A 612 -29.33 4.02 0.39
N PHE A 613 -30.64 4.09 0.15
CA PHE A 613 -31.24 4.97 -0.85
C PHE A 613 -32.50 5.69 -0.34
N LEU A 614 -32.75 6.89 -0.87
CA LEU A 614 -33.97 7.67 -0.60
C LEU A 614 -34.47 8.24 -1.95
N PRO A 615 -35.71 7.96 -2.40
CA PRO A 615 -36.16 8.39 -3.73
C PRO A 615 -36.31 9.91 -3.95
N LEU A 616 -36.34 10.71 -2.89
CA LEU A 616 -36.30 12.17 -2.95
C LEU A 616 -35.41 12.66 -1.81
N PHE A 617 -34.28 13.28 -2.14
CA PHE A 617 -33.30 13.70 -1.13
C PHE A 617 -32.69 15.07 -1.43
N LEU A 618 -32.22 15.70 -0.36
CA LEU A 618 -31.42 16.92 -0.36
C LEU A 618 -29.94 16.57 -0.22
N GLU A 619 -29.07 17.31 -0.90
CA GLU A 619 -27.62 17.16 -0.85
C GLU A 619 -26.99 18.54 -0.64
N LEU A 620 -25.98 18.63 0.24
CA LEU A 620 -25.25 19.85 0.53
C LEU A 620 -23.86 19.81 -0.15
N SER A 621 -23.39 20.94 -0.65
CA SER A 621 -21.98 21.13 -0.97
C SER A 621 -21.35 22.08 0.06
N LEU A 622 -20.33 21.60 0.77
CA LEU A 622 -19.60 22.34 1.79
C LEU A 622 -18.08 22.24 1.54
N PRO A 623 -17.32 23.34 1.66
CA PRO A 623 -15.87 23.27 1.80
C PRO A 623 -15.49 22.78 3.22
N TYR A 624 -14.20 22.55 3.45
CA TYR A 624 -13.68 22.11 4.75
C TYR A 624 -13.87 23.17 5.85
N SER A 625 -13.57 24.42 5.52
CA SER A 625 -13.72 25.62 6.36
C SER A 625 -13.95 26.86 5.49
N PHE A 626 -14.31 27.98 6.11
CA PHE A 626 -14.30 29.32 5.51
C PHE A 626 -14.02 30.38 6.58
N THR A 627 -13.63 31.60 6.18
CA THR A 627 -13.27 32.67 7.13
C THR A 627 -14.50 33.51 7.48
N ARG A 628 -14.62 33.94 8.74
CA ARG A 628 -15.65 34.91 9.14
C ARG A 628 -15.46 36.24 8.40
N GLY A 629 -16.57 36.87 8.00
CA GLY A 629 -16.56 38.05 7.14
C GLY A 629 -16.59 37.75 5.63
N GLU A 630 -16.32 36.50 5.21
CA GLU A 630 -16.56 36.05 3.83
C GLU A 630 -18.02 35.61 3.63
N THR A 631 -18.51 35.69 2.39
CA THR A 631 -19.81 35.15 1.98
C THR A 631 -19.64 33.78 1.32
N LEU A 632 -20.00 32.72 2.06
CA LEU A 632 -20.07 31.35 1.55
C LEU A 632 -21.33 31.18 0.69
N VAL A 633 -21.17 30.79 -0.59
CA VAL A 633 -22.30 30.35 -1.43
C VAL A 633 -22.61 28.88 -1.12
N LEU A 634 -23.53 28.67 -0.16
CA LEU A 634 -24.00 27.34 0.22
C LEU A 634 -24.90 26.77 -0.89
N ARG A 635 -24.30 25.98 -1.80
CA ARG A 635 -25.01 25.23 -2.85
C ARG A 635 -25.67 23.96 -2.26
N ALA A 636 -26.89 23.67 -2.69
CA ALA A 636 -27.61 22.45 -2.36
C ALA A 636 -28.48 21.95 -3.50
N PHE A 637 -28.64 20.64 -3.57
CA PHE A 637 -29.30 19.96 -4.68
C PHE A 637 -30.47 19.11 -4.17
N VAL A 638 -31.61 19.14 -4.85
CA VAL A 638 -32.74 18.25 -4.59
C VAL A 638 -32.96 17.36 -5.81
N SER A 639 -32.79 16.05 -5.62
CA SER A 639 -32.86 15.03 -6.68
C SER A 639 -34.18 14.26 -6.58
N ASN A 640 -34.97 14.20 -7.65
CA ASN A 640 -36.22 13.42 -7.70
C ASN A 640 -36.06 12.11 -8.49
N TYR A 641 -36.06 10.99 -7.79
CA TYR A 641 -36.07 9.63 -8.37
C TYR A 641 -37.43 8.92 -8.19
N LEU A 642 -38.51 9.66 -7.93
CA LEU A 642 -39.88 9.13 -7.98
C LEU A 642 -40.37 9.01 -9.43
N ASN A 643 -41.29 8.08 -9.70
CA ASN A 643 -41.95 7.90 -11.01
C ASN A 643 -43.01 8.99 -11.32
N GLN A 644 -42.97 10.12 -10.63
CA GLN A 644 -43.94 11.22 -10.71
C GLN A 644 -43.24 12.57 -10.54
N CYS A 645 -43.83 13.62 -11.08
CA CYS A 645 -43.35 14.97 -10.89
C CYS A 645 -43.77 15.53 -9.52
N VAL A 646 -42.88 16.28 -8.88
CA VAL A 646 -43.10 16.91 -7.57
C VAL A 646 -42.82 18.41 -7.64
N LYS A 647 -43.45 19.20 -6.75
CA LYS A 647 -43.01 20.56 -6.45
C LYS A 647 -42.32 20.60 -5.10
N VAL A 648 -41.08 21.10 -5.05
CA VAL A 648 -40.26 21.13 -3.83
C VAL A 648 -40.06 22.54 -3.26
N ARG A 649 -40.18 22.66 -1.95
CA ARG A 649 -39.83 23.84 -1.16
C ARG A 649 -38.58 23.51 -0.34
N VAL A 650 -37.57 24.38 -0.39
CA VAL A 650 -36.28 24.13 0.30
C VAL A 650 -35.99 25.27 1.26
N THR A 651 -35.78 24.95 2.53
CA THR A 651 -35.66 25.92 3.62
C THR A 651 -34.45 25.63 4.51
N LEU A 652 -33.48 26.54 4.48
CA LEU A 652 -32.41 26.62 5.48
C LEU A 652 -32.99 27.15 6.81
N LYS A 653 -32.73 26.44 7.91
CA LYS A 653 -33.12 26.88 9.26
C LYS A 653 -32.31 28.11 9.66
N ARG A 654 -32.96 29.13 10.26
CA ARG A 654 -32.25 30.28 10.85
C ARG A 654 -31.46 29.82 12.09
N SER A 655 -30.22 30.29 12.24
CA SER A 655 -29.46 30.22 13.50
C SER A 655 -29.04 31.62 13.97
N ALA A 656 -28.48 31.70 15.18
CA ALA A 656 -27.78 32.91 15.64
C ALA A 656 -26.42 33.08 14.95
N ASP A 657 -25.78 31.95 14.58
CA ASP A 657 -24.38 31.86 14.14
C ASP A 657 -24.10 32.41 12.73
N TYR A 658 -25.14 32.63 11.93
CA TYR A 658 -25.03 33.12 10.57
C TYR A 658 -26.27 33.88 10.12
N THR A 659 -26.09 34.72 9.10
CA THR A 659 -27.19 35.26 8.28
C THR A 659 -27.11 34.65 6.89
N ALA A 660 -28.25 34.17 6.37
CA ALA A 660 -28.34 33.56 5.06
C ALA A 660 -29.44 34.20 4.21
N THR A 661 -29.13 34.51 2.96
CA THR A 661 -30.08 35.01 1.95
C THR A 661 -30.11 34.06 0.76
N LEU A 662 -31.30 33.78 0.20
CA LEU A 662 -31.43 32.95 -0.99
C LEU A 662 -30.93 33.73 -2.21
N GLN A 663 -29.95 33.17 -2.93
CA GLN A 663 -29.36 33.78 -4.12
C GLN A 663 -30.04 33.24 -5.38
N GLU A 664 -30.04 31.92 -5.58
CA GLU A 664 -30.65 31.24 -6.74
C GLU A 664 -31.49 30.03 -6.29
N GLY A 665 -32.42 29.61 -7.16
CA GLY A 665 -33.30 28.45 -6.93
C GLY A 665 -34.76 28.83 -6.70
N LYS A 666 -35.65 28.40 -7.60
CA LYS A 666 -37.08 28.74 -7.59
C LYS A 666 -37.83 27.91 -6.53
N GLN A 667 -38.49 28.57 -5.58
CA GLN A 667 -39.29 27.87 -4.57
C GLN A 667 -40.57 27.27 -5.19
N ASN A 668 -40.89 26.02 -4.85
CA ASN A 668 -41.89 25.19 -5.52
C ASN A 668 -41.55 24.93 -7.01
N ALA A 669 -40.26 24.82 -7.34
CA ALA A 669 -39.81 24.34 -8.65
C ALA A 669 -40.41 22.95 -8.94
N CYS A 670 -40.75 22.73 -10.21
CA CYS A 670 -41.10 21.40 -10.70
C CYS A 670 -39.84 20.53 -10.75
N LEU A 671 -39.97 19.27 -10.38
CA LEU A 671 -39.01 18.21 -10.61
C LEU A 671 -39.74 16.96 -11.08
N CYS A 672 -39.66 16.65 -12.36
CA CYS A 672 -40.12 15.40 -12.96
C CYS A 672 -39.12 14.25 -12.70
N PRO A 673 -39.44 12.99 -13.09
CA PRO A 673 -38.59 11.84 -12.78
C PRO A 673 -37.17 11.98 -13.34
N ARG A 674 -36.17 11.69 -12.50
CA ARG A 674 -34.72 11.86 -12.75
C ARG A 674 -34.23 13.32 -12.81
N GLU A 675 -35.06 14.33 -12.58
CA GLU A 675 -34.62 15.73 -12.53
C GLU A 675 -33.99 16.13 -11.18
N ARG A 676 -33.16 17.18 -11.22
CA ARG A 676 -32.46 17.75 -10.05
C ARG A 676 -32.54 19.28 -10.06
N ALA A 677 -32.90 19.89 -8.93
CA ALA A 677 -32.90 21.34 -8.77
C ALA A 677 -31.72 21.77 -7.91
N SER A 678 -31.05 22.86 -8.30
CA SER A 678 -30.05 23.55 -7.48
C SER A 678 -30.65 24.76 -6.77
N TYR A 679 -30.18 25.01 -5.55
CA TYR A 679 -30.50 26.17 -4.72
C TYR A 679 -29.20 26.69 -4.10
N SER A 680 -29.02 28.01 -4.03
CA SER A 680 -27.84 28.65 -3.45
C SER A 680 -28.22 29.70 -2.42
N TRP A 681 -27.51 29.72 -1.29
CA TRP A 681 -27.63 30.76 -0.26
C TRP A 681 -26.31 31.49 -0.07
N ASN A 682 -26.34 32.81 -0.07
CA ASN A 682 -25.24 33.63 0.43
C ASN A 682 -25.28 33.60 1.98
N VAL A 683 -24.30 32.96 2.59
CA VAL A 683 -24.19 32.75 4.04
C VAL A 683 -22.99 33.50 4.61
N ASN A 684 -23.25 34.41 5.54
CA ASN A 684 -22.21 35.13 6.28
C ASN A 684 -22.19 34.63 7.74
N ALA A 685 -21.03 34.18 8.23
CA ALA A 685 -20.85 33.74 9.61
C ALA A 685 -20.77 34.91 10.60
N LYS A 686 -21.16 34.64 11.85
CA LYS A 686 -21.05 35.52 13.03
C LYS A 686 -20.25 34.85 14.14
N SER A 687 -20.57 33.60 14.46
CA SER A 687 -19.82 32.75 15.39
C SER A 687 -18.54 32.22 14.73
N LEU A 688 -17.49 32.03 15.54
CA LEU A 688 -16.27 31.31 15.16
C LEU A 688 -16.35 29.84 15.61
N GLY A 689 -15.53 28.96 15.02
CA GLY A 689 -15.52 27.54 15.36
C GLY A 689 -16.58 26.73 14.60
N VAL A 690 -17.08 25.66 15.21
CA VAL A 690 -17.97 24.70 14.52
C VAL A 690 -19.41 25.20 14.50
N ILE A 691 -19.92 25.57 13.32
CA ILE A 691 -21.33 25.95 13.11
C ILE A 691 -22.12 24.82 12.44
N THR A 692 -23.44 24.81 12.63
CA THR A 692 -24.33 23.76 12.11
C THR A 692 -25.33 24.30 11.09
N PHE A 693 -25.34 23.73 9.90
CA PHE A 693 -26.42 23.90 8.94
C PHE A 693 -27.50 22.83 9.15
N THR A 694 -28.77 23.24 9.07
CA THR A 694 -29.92 22.34 9.08
C THR A 694 -30.84 22.80 7.97
N MET A 695 -31.04 21.96 6.96
CA MET A 695 -31.83 22.33 5.79
C MET A 695 -32.78 21.22 5.39
N THR A 696 -33.99 21.61 5.00
CA THR A 696 -35.09 20.71 4.70
C THR A 696 -35.61 20.95 3.28
N ALA A 697 -35.78 19.89 2.50
CA ALA A 697 -36.57 19.87 1.28
C ALA A 697 -37.90 19.17 1.55
N GLN A 698 -39.02 19.76 1.13
CA GLN A 698 -40.37 19.22 1.34
C GLN A 698 -41.23 19.32 0.08
N THR A 699 -41.97 18.27 -0.26
CA THR A 699 -42.93 18.29 -1.38
C THR A 699 -44.19 19.07 -1.02
N THR A 700 -44.59 20.03 -1.85
CA THR A 700 -45.86 20.75 -1.73
C THR A 700 -46.94 20.17 -2.65
N HIS A 701 -46.55 19.65 -3.82
CA HIS A 701 -47.39 18.93 -4.78
C HIS A 701 -46.66 17.67 -5.27
N ILE A 702 -47.43 16.63 -5.61
CA ILE A 702 -47.01 15.36 -6.23
C ILE A 702 -48.08 15.02 -7.28
N GLY A 703 -47.68 14.55 -8.47
CA GLY A 703 -48.62 14.10 -9.52
C GLY A 703 -47.94 13.68 -10.83
N ALA A 704 -48.72 13.27 -11.82
CA ALA A 704 -48.21 12.91 -13.15
C ALA A 704 -47.56 14.09 -13.88
N THR A 705 -48.06 15.31 -13.63
CA THR A 705 -47.50 16.58 -14.06
C THR A 705 -47.46 17.55 -12.87
N CYS A 706 -46.57 18.54 -12.93
CA CYS A 706 -46.53 19.64 -11.97
C CYS A 706 -47.74 20.60 -12.08
N GLU A 707 -48.52 20.50 -13.16
CA GLU A 707 -49.70 21.32 -13.44
C GLU A 707 -50.87 20.38 -13.70
N GLY A 708 -51.61 20.10 -12.63
CA GLY A 708 -52.62 19.06 -12.58
C GLY A 708 -53.14 18.84 -11.16
N ARG A 709 -54.22 18.05 -11.04
CA ARG A 709 -54.86 17.72 -9.76
C ARG A 709 -53.83 17.00 -8.86
N LYS A 710 -53.56 17.56 -7.67
CA LYS A 710 -52.62 16.97 -6.71
C LYS A 710 -53.03 15.55 -6.34
N ASP A 711 -52.09 14.62 -6.38
CA ASP A 711 -52.29 13.30 -5.78
C ASP A 711 -52.44 13.45 -4.26
N THR A 712 -53.64 13.17 -3.77
CA THR A 712 -53.99 13.23 -2.33
C THR A 712 -53.90 11.87 -1.66
N THR A 713 -53.60 10.80 -2.40
CA THR A 713 -53.36 9.46 -1.84
C THR A 713 -51.96 9.33 -1.26
N GLN A 714 -51.00 10.13 -1.74
CA GLN A 714 -49.63 10.13 -1.25
C GLN A 714 -49.38 11.21 -0.18
N PRO A 715 -48.73 10.85 0.95
CA PRO A 715 -48.34 11.82 1.96
C PRO A 715 -47.21 12.74 1.45
N PRO A 716 -47.14 14.00 1.89
CA PRO A 716 -46.01 14.86 1.58
C PRO A 716 -44.72 14.25 2.15
N ARG A 717 -43.69 14.18 1.31
CA ARG A 717 -42.35 13.69 1.66
C ARG A 717 -41.44 14.85 2.00
N SER A 718 -40.49 14.64 2.91
CA SER A 718 -39.44 15.62 3.20
C SER A 718 -38.15 14.96 3.68
N ASP A 719 -37.02 15.53 3.28
CA ASP A 719 -35.69 15.14 3.75
C ASP A 719 -35.01 16.33 4.43
N THR A 720 -34.42 16.10 5.59
CA THR A 720 -33.70 17.11 6.38
C THR A 720 -32.27 16.68 6.62
N VAL A 721 -31.32 17.44 6.09
CA VAL A 721 -29.88 17.20 6.26
C VAL A 721 -29.35 18.13 7.35
N ILE A 722 -28.54 17.57 8.26
CA ILE A 722 -27.76 18.33 9.24
C ILE A 722 -26.27 18.05 9.02
N GLN A 723 -25.49 19.10 8.80
CA GLN A 723 -24.03 19.03 8.62
C GLN A 723 -23.35 20.22 9.32
N THR A 724 -22.08 20.02 9.69
CA THR A 724 -21.25 21.00 10.41
C THR A 724 -20.09 21.48 9.56
N ILE A 725 -19.71 22.75 9.70
CA ILE A 725 -18.53 23.34 9.07
C ILE A 725 -17.73 24.17 10.09
N ILE A 726 -16.42 24.33 9.85
CA ILE A 726 -15.53 25.13 10.69
C ILE A 726 -15.45 26.56 10.13
N VAL A 727 -15.66 27.55 10.99
CA VAL A 727 -15.43 28.98 10.70
C VAL A 727 -14.10 29.41 11.32
N GLU A 728 -13.16 29.83 10.46
CA GLU A 728 -11.87 30.40 10.84
C GLU A 728 -12.00 31.91 11.13
N ALA A 729 -11.12 32.43 12.01
CA ALA A 729 -11.06 33.86 12.29
C ALA A 729 -10.38 34.63 11.15
N GLU A 730 -10.83 35.86 10.93
CA GLU A 730 -10.23 36.82 10.01
C GLU A 730 -8.87 37.34 10.51
N GLY A 731 -8.02 37.81 9.59
CA GLY A 731 -6.71 38.39 9.91
C GLY A 731 -5.55 37.39 10.02
N ILE A 732 -4.58 37.72 10.87
CA ILE A 732 -3.34 36.95 11.07
C ILE A 732 -3.27 36.51 12.54
N GLU A 733 -3.08 35.21 12.76
CA GLU A 733 -2.78 34.61 14.05
C GLU A 733 -1.39 35.08 14.53
N LYS A 734 -1.33 35.76 15.68
CA LYS A 734 -0.09 36.17 16.34
C LYS A 734 -0.10 35.72 17.79
N GLU A 735 0.71 34.70 18.09
CA GLU A 735 1.03 34.28 19.44
C GLU A 735 1.99 35.28 20.10
N ILE A 736 1.84 35.51 21.41
CA ILE A 736 2.71 36.38 22.22
C ILE A 736 2.96 35.67 23.55
N THR A 737 4.18 35.18 23.73
CA THR A 737 4.57 34.36 24.90
C THR A 737 5.27 35.22 25.94
N TYR A 738 4.78 35.17 27.19
CA TYR A 738 5.41 35.80 28.34
C TYR A 738 5.98 34.71 29.27
N SER A 739 7.30 34.57 29.31
CA SER A 739 8.00 33.55 30.11
C SER A 739 8.79 34.18 31.26
N ASN A 740 8.43 33.87 32.50
CA ASN A 740 9.16 34.27 33.71
C ASN A 740 9.65 33.03 34.47
N LEU A 741 10.93 33.00 34.84
CA LEU A 741 11.45 32.01 35.80
C LEU A 741 11.20 32.51 37.22
N VAL A 742 10.64 31.66 38.08
CA VAL A 742 10.24 32.02 39.44
C VAL A 742 10.91 31.09 40.45
N CYS A 743 12.03 31.55 41.03
CA CYS A 743 12.67 30.89 42.16
C CYS A 743 12.03 31.40 43.46
N VAL A 744 11.52 30.51 44.31
CA VAL A 744 10.84 30.86 45.57
C VAL A 744 11.69 30.42 46.76
N GLU A 745 12.32 31.37 47.43
CA GLU A 745 12.98 31.17 48.72
C GLU A 745 12.07 31.74 49.83
N GLY A 746 11.39 30.87 50.59
CA GLY A 746 10.48 31.26 51.68
C GLY A 746 8.99 31.20 51.33
N GLU A 747 8.13 31.83 52.15
CA GLU A 747 6.68 31.79 51.97
C GLU A 747 6.16 32.79 50.90
N LYS A 748 5.29 32.28 50.02
CA LYS A 748 4.26 33.01 49.25
C LYS A 748 4.69 34.35 48.63
N SER A 749 5.62 34.30 47.68
CA SER A 749 5.74 35.36 46.68
C SER A 749 4.54 35.35 45.71
N VAL A 750 4.07 36.53 45.30
CA VAL A 750 2.99 36.73 44.32
C VAL A 750 3.51 37.62 43.20
N ILE A 751 3.42 37.14 41.95
CA ILE A 751 3.92 37.85 40.76
C ILE A 751 2.72 38.21 39.87
N PRO A 752 2.41 39.49 39.67
CA PRO A 752 1.35 39.90 38.75
C PRO A 752 1.83 39.76 37.29
N ILE A 753 1.10 38.99 36.48
CA ILE A 753 1.35 38.85 35.05
C ILE A 753 0.15 39.42 34.28
N SER A 754 0.35 40.56 33.63
CA SER A 754 -0.66 41.22 32.80
C SER A 754 -0.55 40.75 31.35
N ILE A 755 -1.28 39.71 30.96
CA ILE A 755 -1.41 39.33 29.55
C ILE A 755 -2.49 40.22 28.92
N SER A 756 -2.09 41.12 28.02
CA SER A 756 -3.00 41.91 27.19
C SER A 756 -3.01 41.41 25.75
N PRO A 757 -4.17 41.22 25.10
CA PRO A 757 -4.21 40.91 23.68
C PRO A 757 -3.69 42.11 22.87
N PRO A 758 -3.10 41.87 21.68
CA PRO A 758 -2.63 42.96 20.83
C PRO A 758 -3.79 43.91 20.44
N PRO A 759 -3.56 45.22 20.27
CA PRO A 759 -4.64 46.21 20.13
C PRO A 759 -5.51 46.04 18.88
N ASN A 760 -5.04 45.27 17.89
CA ASN A 760 -5.75 44.92 16.66
C ASN A 760 -6.34 43.50 16.71
N ALA A 761 -6.51 42.90 17.89
CA ALA A 761 -7.02 41.55 18.04
C ALA A 761 -8.48 41.45 17.57
N VAL A 762 -8.78 40.38 16.82
CA VAL A 762 -10.09 40.15 16.23
C VAL A 762 -11.09 39.67 17.27
N ALA A 763 -12.30 40.22 17.24
CA ALA A 763 -13.30 40.00 18.28
C ALA A 763 -13.71 38.52 18.39
N GLY A 764 -13.34 37.87 19.50
CA GLY A 764 -13.56 36.44 19.73
C GLY A 764 -12.47 35.50 19.21
N SER A 765 -11.39 36.00 18.59
CA SER A 765 -10.22 35.18 18.22
C SER A 765 -9.15 35.10 19.31
N VAL A 766 -9.32 35.84 20.43
CA VAL A 766 -8.37 35.86 21.54
C VAL A 766 -8.50 34.58 22.35
N GLN A 767 -7.49 33.73 22.25
CA GLN A 767 -7.26 32.58 23.11
C GLN A 767 -5.96 32.79 23.89
N GLY A 768 -5.89 32.28 25.11
CA GLY A 768 -4.68 32.33 25.94
C GLY A 768 -4.59 31.13 26.86
N SER A 769 -3.37 30.66 27.08
CA SER A 769 -3.05 29.54 27.97
C SER A 769 -1.91 29.95 28.90
N VAL A 770 -2.03 29.62 30.19
CA VAL A 770 -0.98 29.85 31.18
C VAL A 770 -0.41 28.50 31.59
N THR A 771 0.87 28.28 31.28
CA THR A 771 1.56 27.02 31.56
C THR A 771 2.57 27.24 32.69
N VAL A 772 2.27 26.75 33.89
CA VAL A 772 3.18 26.81 35.04
C VAL A 772 3.99 25.52 35.10
N MET A 773 5.32 25.64 35.14
CA MET A 773 6.25 24.50 35.16
C MET A 773 7.33 24.73 36.22
N GLY A 774 7.65 23.68 36.98
CA GLY A 774 8.71 23.70 38.00
C GLY A 774 10.11 23.42 37.46
N ASP A 775 10.30 23.41 36.13
CA ASP A 775 11.54 23.04 35.47
C ASP A 775 11.76 23.88 34.19
N LEU A 776 13.04 24.15 33.88
CA LEU A 776 13.47 25.05 32.81
C LEU A 776 13.28 24.48 31.39
N LEU A 777 13.34 23.16 31.22
CA LEU A 777 13.16 22.46 29.94
C LEU A 777 11.74 21.92 29.76
N GLY A 778 10.91 21.98 30.80
CA GLY A 778 9.53 21.47 30.80
C GLY A 778 8.71 21.94 29.60
N HIS A 779 8.85 23.19 29.14
CA HIS A 779 8.09 23.67 27.97
C HIS A 779 8.46 22.96 26.67
N ALA A 780 9.73 22.57 26.49
CA ALA A 780 10.17 21.80 25.33
C ALA A 780 9.70 20.34 25.41
N VAL A 781 9.69 19.75 26.61
CA VAL A 781 9.42 18.32 26.82
C VAL A 781 7.94 18.01 27.15
N ASN A 782 7.11 19.02 27.42
CA ASN A 782 5.65 18.91 27.65
C ASN A 782 4.89 18.12 26.56
N ASN A 783 5.44 18.03 25.35
CA ASN A 783 4.97 17.13 24.31
C ASN A 783 6.09 16.16 23.92
N PRO A 784 6.33 15.08 24.69
CA PRO A 784 7.43 14.17 24.41
C PRO A 784 7.28 13.47 23.06
N ASP A 785 6.07 13.35 22.53
CA ASP A 785 5.77 12.80 21.21
C ASP A 785 6.21 13.70 20.04
N SER A 786 6.45 15.00 20.27
CA SER A 786 7.01 15.89 19.24
C SER A 786 8.53 15.79 19.12
N LEU A 787 9.21 15.34 20.20
CA LEU A 787 10.67 15.15 20.24
C LEU A 787 11.06 13.69 19.99
N ILE A 788 10.36 12.73 20.59
CA ILE A 788 10.54 11.29 20.39
C ILE A 788 9.80 10.88 19.11
N GLN A 789 10.31 11.33 17.97
CA GLN A 789 9.79 11.00 16.65
C GLN A 789 10.41 9.70 16.12
N LEU A 790 9.64 8.92 15.34
CA LEU A 790 10.16 7.75 14.64
C LEU A 790 11.23 8.20 13.63
N PRO A 791 12.49 7.70 13.70
CA PRO A 791 13.53 8.06 12.73
C PRO A 791 13.19 7.63 11.31
N THR A 792 13.13 8.58 10.37
CA THR A 792 12.61 8.39 9.00
C THR A 792 13.27 9.33 8.02
N GLY A 793 13.51 8.85 6.79
CA GLY A 793 14.03 9.64 5.68
C GLY A 793 15.43 9.20 5.30
N CYS A 794 16.14 10.07 4.56
CA CYS A 794 17.55 9.88 4.18
C CYS A 794 18.47 9.95 5.42
N GLY A 795 19.76 9.61 5.30
CA GLY A 795 20.69 9.47 6.44
C GLY A 795 20.79 10.70 7.35
N GLU A 796 20.54 11.89 6.84
CA GLU A 796 20.44 13.13 7.64
C GLU A 796 19.12 13.22 8.41
N GLN A 797 17.99 13.03 7.72
CA GLN A 797 16.62 13.12 8.27
C GLN A 797 16.32 12.03 9.29
N ASN A 798 16.92 10.85 9.11
CA ASN A 798 16.91 9.76 10.07
C ASN A 798 17.65 10.16 11.35
N LEU A 799 18.84 10.76 11.22
CA LEU A 799 19.68 11.13 12.36
C LEU A 799 19.13 12.32 13.17
N VAL A 800 18.60 13.36 12.50
CA VAL A 800 17.92 14.52 13.15
C VAL A 800 16.86 14.06 14.15
N LYS A 801 16.14 12.97 13.85
CA LYS A 801 15.08 12.42 14.70
C LYS A 801 15.57 11.42 15.74
N LEU A 802 16.76 10.87 15.56
CA LEU A 802 17.39 9.96 16.52
C LEU A 802 18.07 10.73 17.66
N MET A 803 18.76 11.83 17.33
CA MET A 803 19.51 12.69 18.26
C MET A 803 18.77 13.12 19.55
N PRO A 804 17.53 13.67 19.52
CA PRO A 804 16.91 14.18 20.74
C PRO A 804 16.45 13.08 21.71
N ILE A 805 16.30 11.83 21.25
CA ILE A 805 15.71 10.74 22.04
C ILE A 805 16.52 10.43 23.32
N PRO A 806 17.85 10.17 23.29
CA PRO A 806 18.63 9.90 24.51
C PRO A 806 18.62 11.09 25.50
N SER A 807 18.63 12.33 25.00
CA SER A 807 18.60 13.53 25.84
C SER A 807 17.25 13.71 26.55
N VAL A 808 16.14 13.50 25.82
CA VAL A 808 14.77 13.55 26.38
C VAL A 808 14.55 12.42 27.39
N LEU A 809 15.05 11.22 27.13
CA LEU A 809 15.03 10.13 28.11
C LEU A 809 15.81 10.47 29.38
N GLY A 810 17.01 11.02 29.24
CA GLY A 810 17.83 11.46 30.39
C GLY A 810 17.11 12.51 31.23
N TYR A 811 16.53 13.53 30.59
CA TYR A 811 15.74 14.55 31.24
C TYR A 811 14.50 14.00 31.97
N LEU A 812 13.69 13.16 31.30
CA LEU A 812 12.50 12.55 31.89
C LEU A 812 12.85 11.64 33.06
N ASN A 813 14.00 10.96 33.00
CA ASN A 813 14.50 10.13 34.09
C ASN A 813 14.94 10.98 35.30
N CYS A 814 15.72 12.05 35.07
CA CYS A 814 16.17 12.96 36.13
C CYS A 814 15.03 13.73 36.81
N THR A 815 13.95 14.05 36.07
CA THR A 815 12.76 14.73 36.62
C THR A 815 11.69 13.77 37.17
N GLY A 816 11.91 12.45 37.11
CA GLY A 816 10.94 11.45 37.57
C GLY A 816 9.69 11.30 36.70
N GLN A 817 9.67 11.92 35.51
CA GLN A 817 8.55 11.93 34.57
C GLN A 817 8.58 10.75 33.56
N LEU A 818 9.64 9.94 33.55
CA LEU A 818 9.80 8.83 32.59
C LEU A 818 8.85 7.66 32.89
N THR A 819 7.76 7.58 32.13
CA THR A 819 6.87 6.40 32.13
C THR A 819 7.51 5.23 31.38
N LYS A 820 7.10 3.99 31.72
CA LYS A 820 7.53 2.79 30.99
C LYS A 820 7.16 2.85 29.50
N GLU A 821 5.96 3.33 29.17
CA GLU A 821 5.50 3.43 27.78
C GLU A 821 6.37 4.38 26.95
N ILE A 822 6.74 5.55 27.49
CA ILE A 822 7.65 6.49 26.82
C ILE A 822 9.04 5.86 26.67
N LYS A 823 9.54 5.15 27.69
CA LYS A 823 10.82 4.44 27.65
C LYS A 823 10.85 3.36 26.56
N ASP A 824 9.87 2.46 26.55
CA ASP A 824 9.81 1.34 25.61
C ASP A 824 9.65 1.84 24.16
N LYS A 825 8.84 2.89 23.93
CA LYS A 825 8.70 3.60 22.64
C LYS A 825 10.01 4.25 22.18
N ALA A 826 10.72 4.93 23.08
CA ALA A 826 11.98 5.58 22.77
C ALA A 826 13.09 4.56 22.45
N LEU A 827 13.16 3.45 23.19
CA LEU A 827 14.07 2.32 22.90
C LEU A 827 13.82 1.76 21.49
N GLN A 828 12.57 1.41 21.18
CA GLN A 828 12.15 0.96 19.85
C GLN A 828 12.55 1.96 18.74
N TYR A 829 12.41 3.26 18.99
CA TYR A 829 12.75 4.28 18.02
C TYR A 829 14.27 4.45 17.85
N MET A 830 15.06 4.28 18.92
CA MET A 830 16.52 4.25 18.83
C MET A 830 17.03 3.03 18.04
N ASP A 831 16.48 1.84 18.28
CA ASP A 831 16.83 0.63 17.52
C ASP A 831 16.54 0.80 16.01
N ILE A 832 15.35 1.31 15.68
CA ILE A 832 14.94 1.57 14.30
C ILE A 832 15.83 2.66 13.65
N GLY A 833 16.18 3.71 14.39
CA GLY A 833 17.05 4.78 13.91
C GLY A 833 18.47 4.31 13.66
N TYR A 834 19.05 3.56 14.60
CA TYR A 834 20.37 2.94 14.48
C TYR A 834 20.45 2.02 13.26
N MET A 835 19.55 1.04 13.15
CA MET A 835 19.53 0.08 12.04
C MET A 835 19.28 0.74 10.67
N ARG A 836 18.53 1.85 10.62
CA ARG A 836 18.40 2.67 9.40
C ARG A 836 19.67 3.45 9.09
N GLN A 837 20.33 4.02 10.09
CA GLN A 837 21.56 4.79 9.91
C GLN A 837 22.69 3.92 9.35
N LEU A 838 22.79 2.65 9.75
CA LEU A 838 23.72 1.67 9.16
C LEU A 838 23.50 1.48 7.65
N GLY A 839 22.27 1.63 7.13
CA GLY A 839 21.99 1.59 5.69
C GLY A 839 22.61 2.74 4.89
N TYR A 840 23.03 3.81 5.56
CA TYR A 840 23.72 4.98 4.99
C TYR A 840 25.24 4.94 5.20
N LYS A 841 25.77 3.85 5.76
CA LYS A 841 27.21 3.62 5.95
C LYS A 841 27.87 3.22 4.63
N ARG A 842 29.04 3.80 4.37
CA ARG A 842 29.87 3.56 3.18
C ARG A 842 30.96 2.52 3.44
N GLN A 843 31.53 1.97 2.36
CA GLN A 843 32.62 0.97 2.45
C GLN A 843 33.91 1.54 3.06
N ASP A 844 34.15 2.84 2.86
CA ASP A 844 35.29 3.59 3.38
C ASP A 844 35.25 3.88 4.91
N GLY A 845 34.11 3.59 5.56
CA GLY A 845 33.85 3.82 6.98
C GLY A 845 33.01 5.06 7.30
N THR A 846 32.77 5.93 6.32
CA THR A 846 31.98 7.18 6.47
C THR A 846 30.47 6.96 6.35
N PHE A 847 29.68 8.00 6.59
CA PHE A 847 28.25 8.08 6.34
C PHE A 847 27.94 9.23 5.36
N SER A 848 26.88 9.09 4.56
CA SER A 848 26.37 10.16 3.67
C SER A 848 24.85 10.07 3.53
N ALA A 849 24.19 11.10 2.99
CA ALA A 849 22.73 11.18 2.94
C ALA A 849 22.07 10.01 2.19
N PHE A 850 22.73 9.49 1.15
CA PHE A 850 22.25 8.39 0.29
C PHE A 850 23.23 7.19 0.25
N GLY A 851 24.16 7.14 1.21
CA GLY A 851 25.11 6.04 1.42
C GLY A 851 26.04 5.77 0.22
N GLN A 852 25.98 4.56 -0.31
CA GLN A 852 26.80 4.15 -1.46
C GLN A 852 26.43 4.88 -2.77
N SER A 853 25.28 5.57 -2.81
CA SER A 853 24.81 6.31 -3.99
C SER A 853 25.53 7.65 -4.19
N ASP A 854 26.09 8.21 -3.11
CA ASP A 854 26.87 9.44 -3.15
C ASP A 854 28.29 9.17 -3.70
N ARG A 855 28.93 10.20 -4.27
CA ARG A 855 30.32 10.06 -4.76
C ARG A 855 31.32 9.89 -3.61
N GLU A 856 31.10 10.60 -2.51
CA GLU A 856 31.96 10.62 -1.33
C GLU A 856 31.14 10.67 -0.03
N GLY A 857 31.80 10.41 1.10
CA GLY A 857 31.19 10.47 2.43
C GLY A 857 31.15 11.89 3.00
N SER A 858 30.16 12.19 3.85
CA SER A 858 30.10 13.46 4.59
C SER A 858 30.86 13.34 5.92
N SER A 859 31.88 14.16 6.11
CA SER A 859 32.64 14.23 7.37
C SER A 859 31.73 14.67 8.53
N TRP A 860 30.87 15.66 8.29
CA TRP A 860 29.86 16.15 9.22
C TRP A 860 28.87 15.05 9.62
N LEU A 861 28.27 14.34 8.65
CA LEU A 861 27.33 13.25 8.98
C LEU A 861 28.03 12.09 9.69
N THR A 862 29.31 11.83 9.38
CA THR A 862 30.10 10.78 10.03
C THR A 862 30.38 11.11 11.50
N ALA A 863 30.82 12.34 11.81
CA ALA A 863 31.03 12.80 13.18
C ALA A 863 29.72 12.86 13.99
N LEU A 864 28.66 13.40 13.39
CA LEU A 864 27.34 13.47 14.02
C LEU A 864 26.76 12.08 14.29
N THR A 865 26.91 11.14 13.34
CA THR A 865 26.49 9.74 13.53
C THR A 865 27.29 9.07 14.65
N PHE A 866 28.61 9.30 14.73
CA PHE A 866 29.43 8.79 15.83
C PHE A 866 28.95 9.33 17.18
N ASN A 867 28.69 10.64 17.29
CA ASN A 867 28.21 11.27 18.52
C ASN A 867 26.90 10.65 19.00
N THR A 868 25.89 10.62 18.13
CA THR A 868 24.57 10.02 18.45
C THR A 868 24.69 8.54 18.80
N PHE A 869 25.60 7.80 18.14
CA PHE A 869 25.84 6.39 18.46
C PHE A 869 26.47 6.20 19.84
N GLU A 870 27.34 7.10 20.32
CA GLU A 870 27.89 7.02 21.68
C GLU A 870 26.85 7.42 22.74
N GLU A 871 25.94 8.35 22.44
CA GLU A 871 24.82 8.73 23.32
C GLU A 871 23.80 7.58 23.50
N ILE A 872 23.33 6.98 22.41
CA ILE A 872 22.31 5.90 22.47
C ILE A 872 22.87 4.57 23.00
N LYS A 873 24.18 4.38 23.03
CA LYS A 873 24.89 3.21 23.60
C LYS A 873 24.56 2.92 25.07
N SER A 874 24.08 3.94 25.79
CA SER A 874 23.55 3.82 27.16
C SER A 874 22.15 3.17 27.23
N TYR A 875 21.48 3.01 26.09
CA TYR A 875 20.10 2.53 25.96
C TYR A 875 19.94 1.34 24.99
N THR A 876 20.77 1.23 23.93
CA THR A 876 20.71 0.16 22.91
C THR A 876 22.11 -0.36 22.53
N LEU A 877 22.15 -1.57 21.95
CA LEU A 877 23.39 -2.26 21.56
C LEU A 877 23.96 -1.71 20.25
N VAL A 878 24.96 -0.84 20.38
CA VAL A 878 25.71 -0.26 19.26
C VAL A 878 26.99 -1.08 19.00
N ASP A 879 27.18 -1.57 17.77
CA ASP A 879 28.39 -2.27 17.34
C ASP A 879 29.66 -1.37 17.43
N PRO A 880 30.64 -1.71 18.30
CA PRO A 880 31.87 -0.95 18.43
C PRO A 880 32.73 -0.93 17.15
N ALA A 881 32.62 -1.94 16.27
CA ALA A 881 33.36 -1.97 15.02
C ALA A 881 32.89 -0.89 14.04
N VAL A 882 31.59 -0.57 14.02
CA VAL A 882 31.04 0.53 13.21
C VAL A 882 31.55 1.89 13.69
N GLN A 883 31.50 2.14 15.00
CA GLN A 883 32.02 3.38 15.59
C GLN A 883 33.53 3.53 15.32
N ASN A 884 34.32 2.47 15.54
CA ASN A 884 35.76 2.49 15.29
C ASN A 884 36.09 2.75 13.81
N GLN A 885 35.34 2.18 12.87
CA GLN A 885 35.49 2.47 11.43
C GLN A 885 35.19 3.93 11.08
N ALA A 886 34.16 4.53 11.68
CA ALA A 886 33.85 5.95 11.50
C ALA A 886 34.94 6.85 12.08
N LEU A 887 35.47 6.53 13.27
CA LEU A 887 36.57 7.26 13.90
C LEU A 887 37.87 7.17 13.07
N LEU A 888 38.18 5.98 12.52
CA LEU A 888 39.31 5.77 11.60
C LEU A 888 39.11 6.42 10.22
N ALA A 889 37.87 6.70 9.81
CA ALA A 889 37.58 7.49 8.62
C ALA A 889 37.79 8.99 8.89
N LEU A 890 37.28 9.51 10.01
CA LEU A 890 37.52 10.89 10.47
C LEU A 890 39.01 11.16 10.68
N ALA A 891 39.79 10.20 11.20
CA ALA A 891 41.24 10.32 11.37
C ALA A 891 41.99 10.66 10.07
N LYS A 892 41.48 10.24 8.90
CA LYS A 892 42.06 10.55 7.59
C LYS A 892 41.71 11.97 7.08
N MET A 893 40.79 12.65 7.77
CA MET A 893 40.30 14.00 7.45
C MET A 893 40.95 15.08 8.32
N GLN A 894 41.79 14.70 9.29
CA GLN A 894 42.60 15.64 10.07
C GLN A 894 43.91 15.97 9.33
N ASP A 895 44.20 17.25 9.17
CA ASP A 895 45.45 17.71 8.58
C ASP A 895 46.60 17.60 9.61
N LEU A 896 47.62 16.79 9.28
CA LEU A 896 48.73 16.47 10.19
C LEU A 896 49.67 17.63 10.52
N LYS A 897 49.52 18.81 9.88
CA LYS A 897 50.36 20.00 10.14
C LYS A 897 49.66 21.00 11.05
N SER A 898 48.37 21.24 10.83
CA SER A 898 47.55 22.19 11.59
C SER A 898 46.75 21.55 12.72
N GLY A 899 46.50 20.24 12.65
CA GLY A 899 45.59 19.54 13.56
C GLY A 899 44.10 19.78 13.28
N CYS A 900 43.77 20.62 12.29
CA CYS A 900 42.39 20.95 11.92
C CYS A 900 41.73 19.82 11.12
N PHE A 901 40.43 19.62 11.32
CA PHE A 901 39.60 18.71 10.52
C PHE A 901 39.03 19.41 9.30
N LYS A 902 39.15 18.75 8.13
CA LYS A 902 38.61 19.26 6.87
C LYS A 902 37.20 18.75 6.66
N ALA A 903 36.27 19.66 6.35
CA ALA A 903 34.93 19.31 5.94
C ALA A 903 34.96 18.70 4.53
N THR A 904 34.39 17.51 4.36
CA THR A 904 34.29 16.81 3.07
C THR A 904 32.91 16.19 2.90
N GLY A 905 32.47 15.99 1.66
CA GLY A 905 31.13 15.54 1.31
C GLY A 905 30.03 16.59 1.52
N ASN A 906 28.99 16.48 0.70
CA ASN A 906 27.81 17.32 0.85
C ASN A 906 27.00 16.91 2.09
N LEU A 907 26.42 17.90 2.76
CA LEU A 907 25.35 17.73 3.73
C LEU A 907 24.18 18.59 3.25
N PHE A 908 23.03 18.00 2.97
CA PHE A 908 21.91 18.68 2.32
C PHE A 908 21.06 19.47 3.33
N HIS A 909 20.99 18.99 4.58
CA HIS A 909 20.35 19.66 5.70
C HIS A 909 21.36 20.49 6.52
N ASN A 910 21.75 21.66 6.00
CA ASN A 910 22.76 22.53 6.63
C ASN A 910 22.48 22.92 8.09
N GLY A 911 21.22 22.87 8.56
CA GLY A 911 20.89 23.03 9.99
C GLY A 911 21.60 22.04 10.92
N LEU A 912 22.08 20.89 10.42
CA LEU A 912 22.91 19.95 11.17
C LEU A 912 24.36 20.44 11.42
N LYS A 913 24.84 21.44 10.68
CA LYS A 913 26.14 22.10 10.92
C LYS A 913 26.05 23.24 11.95
N GLY A 914 24.82 23.61 12.35
CA GLY A 914 24.50 24.63 13.35
C GLY A 914 24.80 26.09 13.00
N GLY A 915 25.58 26.39 11.95
CA GLY A 915 25.77 27.78 11.49
C GLY A 915 27.08 28.13 10.77
N ALA A 916 28.03 27.20 10.58
CA ALA A 916 29.26 27.49 9.84
C ALA A 916 29.76 26.29 9.01
N ASP A 917 30.47 26.60 7.94
CA ASP A 917 30.98 25.64 6.95
C ASP A 917 32.52 25.73 6.82
N ASN A 918 33.20 26.09 7.92
CA ASN A 918 34.65 26.27 7.96
C ASN A 918 35.37 25.25 8.87
N GLU A 919 36.67 25.05 8.63
CA GLU A 919 37.48 24.06 9.35
C GLU A 919 37.49 24.27 10.88
N ILE A 920 37.39 25.52 11.35
CA ILE A 920 37.37 25.86 12.79
C ILE A 920 36.08 25.34 13.47
N SER A 921 34.92 25.58 12.86
CA SER A 921 33.63 25.14 13.38
C SER A 921 33.51 23.62 13.42
N PHE A 922 33.92 22.94 12.33
CA PHE A 922 33.94 21.48 12.27
C PHE A 922 34.95 20.88 13.26
N THR A 923 36.15 21.45 13.37
CA THR A 923 37.14 21.03 14.38
C THR A 923 36.63 21.25 15.81
N SER A 924 35.87 22.32 16.07
CA SER A 924 35.28 22.57 17.40
C SER A 924 34.21 21.54 17.75
N TYR A 925 33.35 21.18 16.80
CA TYR A 925 32.35 20.12 16.98
C TYR A 925 33.01 18.76 17.21
N VAL A 926 33.98 18.39 16.36
CA VAL A 926 34.72 17.13 16.49
C VAL A 926 35.52 17.08 17.80
N ALA A 927 36.13 18.18 18.24
CA ALA A 927 36.82 18.24 19.54
C ALA A 927 35.85 17.97 20.71
N ALA A 928 34.65 18.58 20.70
CA ALA A 928 33.63 18.32 21.72
C ALA A 928 33.18 16.85 21.72
N MET A 929 32.88 16.27 20.56
CA MET A 929 32.56 14.85 20.40
C MET A 929 33.67 13.94 20.96
N LEU A 930 34.93 14.27 20.71
CA LEU A 930 36.08 13.47 21.11
C LEU A 930 36.32 13.45 22.64
N PHE A 931 35.71 14.34 23.43
CA PHE A 931 35.73 14.26 24.91
C PHE A 931 34.79 13.18 25.47
N HIS A 932 33.70 12.85 24.77
CA HIS A 932 32.66 11.95 25.28
C HIS A 932 32.91 10.46 25.00
N THR A 933 34.09 10.10 24.47
CA THR A 933 34.38 8.79 23.89
C THR A 933 35.63 8.14 24.49
N THR A 934 35.55 6.83 24.77
CA THR A 934 36.63 6.05 25.42
C THR A 934 37.58 5.36 24.43
N TYR A 935 37.42 5.57 23.12
CA TYR A 935 38.23 4.90 22.10
C TYR A 935 39.67 5.46 22.08
N PRO A 936 40.74 4.63 22.18
CA PRO A 936 42.13 5.12 22.26
C PRO A 936 42.56 6.04 21.11
N ALA A 937 42.05 5.81 19.89
CA ALA A 937 42.34 6.66 18.74
C ALA A 937 41.83 8.10 18.90
N ALA A 938 40.77 8.32 19.71
CA ALA A 938 40.18 9.64 19.92
C ALA A 938 41.15 10.61 20.62
N GLN A 939 41.96 10.12 21.56
CA GLN A 939 42.89 10.97 22.34
C GLN A 939 43.95 11.63 21.47
N THR A 940 44.49 10.92 20.49
CA THR A 940 45.47 11.45 19.52
C THR A 940 44.84 12.53 18.63
N LEU A 941 43.63 12.27 18.12
CA LEU A 941 42.87 13.20 17.29
C LEU A 941 42.52 14.48 18.05
N LEU A 942 42.06 14.34 19.30
CA LEU A 942 41.66 15.43 20.18
C LEU A 942 42.83 16.37 20.48
N ARG A 943 44.04 15.81 20.72
CA ARG A 943 45.25 16.61 20.93
C ARG A 943 45.60 17.47 19.70
N GLY A 944 45.40 16.94 18.49
CA GLY A 944 45.54 17.72 17.26
C GLY A 944 44.47 18.82 17.14
N ALA A 945 43.21 18.47 17.41
CA ALA A 945 42.08 19.40 17.32
C ALA A 945 42.25 20.60 18.27
N LEU A 946 42.61 20.36 19.54
CA LEU A 946 42.84 21.43 20.52
C LEU A 946 44.01 22.34 20.13
N GLY A 947 45.03 21.82 19.43
CA GLY A 947 46.11 22.64 18.86
C GLY A 947 45.62 23.61 17.78
N CYS A 948 44.83 23.11 16.82
CA CYS A 948 44.17 23.95 15.81
C CYS A 948 43.29 25.05 16.45
N LEU A 949 42.50 24.68 17.45
CA LEU A 949 41.58 25.61 18.11
C LEU A 949 42.30 26.67 18.94
N ASP A 950 43.45 26.37 19.56
CA ASP A 950 44.19 27.42 20.28
C ASP A 950 44.79 28.47 19.34
N GLU A 951 45.34 28.07 18.18
CA GLU A 951 45.80 29.06 17.19
C GLU A 951 44.61 29.87 16.61
N ALA A 952 43.52 29.19 16.24
CA ALA A 952 42.31 29.84 15.73
C ALA A 952 41.72 30.87 16.71
N SER A 953 41.73 30.56 18.02
CA SER A 953 41.16 31.40 19.08
C SER A 953 41.86 32.75 19.27
N ARG A 954 43.00 32.96 18.59
CA ARG A 954 43.76 34.21 18.60
C ARG A 954 43.41 35.13 17.42
N ARG A 955 42.63 34.65 16.44
CA ARG A 955 42.30 35.34 15.18
C ARG A 955 40.81 35.37 14.86
N GLU A 956 40.04 34.38 15.31
CA GLU A 956 38.60 34.25 15.04
C GLU A 956 37.80 35.39 15.70
N GLN A 957 36.75 35.87 14.99
CA GLN A 957 35.84 36.91 15.45
C GLN A 957 34.36 36.56 15.30
N SER A 958 34.02 35.49 14.56
CA SER A 958 32.67 34.97 14.41
C SER A 958 32.08 34.57 15.77
N LEU A 959 30.92 35.13 16.11
CA LEU A 959 30.22 34.83 17.37
C LEU A 959 29.92 33.34 17.52
N TYR A 960 29.54 32.68 16.41
CA TYR A 960 29.22 31.26 16.37
C TYR A 960 30.46 30.39 16.63
N ASN A 961 31.57 30.68 15.97
CA ASN A 961 32.80 29.91 16.14
C ASN A 961 33.36 30.11 17.55
N LEU A 962 33.34 31.35 18.08
CA LEU A 962 33.68 31.63 19.47
C LEU A 962 32.78 30.86 20.46
N ALA A 963 31.48 30.69 20.19
CA ALA A 963 30.59 29.91 21.04
C ALA A 963 30.90 28.39 21.02
N LEU A 964 31.16 27.82 19.84
CA LEU A 964 31.59 26.41 19.74
C LEU A 964 32.95 26.17 20.43
N MET A 965 33.89 27.09 20.27
CA MET A 965 35.22 27.01 20.87
C MET A 965 35.17 27.20 22.39
N PHE A 966 34.29 28.07 22.90
CA PHE A 966 34.01 28.18 24.33
C PHE A 966 33.55 26.84 24.91
N ASN A 967 32.66 26.11 24.22
CA ASN A 967 32.23 24.77 24.65
C ASN A 967 33.40 23.77 24.65
N ALA A 968 34.17 23.69 23.55
CA ALA A 968 35.33 22.80 23.46
C ALA A 968 36.39 23.07 24.54
N PHE A 969 36.68 24.34 24.87
CA PHE A 969 37.61 24.71 25.95
C PHE A 969 37.02 24.61 27.36
N ALA A 970 35.69 24.61 27.50
CA ALA A 970 35.03 24.26 28.76
C ALA A 970 35.14 22.76 29.06
N LEU A 971 34.93 21.91 28.05
CA LEU A 971 35.13 20.45 28.14
C LEU A 971 36.60 20.07 28.34
N SER A 972 37.55 20.86 27.80
CA SER A 972 38.99 20.64 27.99
C SER A 972 39.54 21.18 29.33
N GLU A 973 38.68 21.66 30.23
CA GLU A 973 39.03 22.36 31.48
C GLU A 973 40.03 23.54 31.32
N ASN A 974 40.19 24.10 30.11
CA ASN A 974 41.12 25.20 29.87
C ASN A 974 40.49 26.53 30.32
N LEU A 975 40.51 26.76 31.63
CA LEU A 975 39.87 27.90 32.29
C LEU A 975 40.34 29.24 31.73
N GLU A 976 41.62 29.37 31.36
CA GLU A 976 42.17 30.60 30.77
C GLU A 976 41.50 30.91 29.42
N ARG A 977 41.55 29.96 28.47
CA ARG A 977 40.99 30.14 27.12
C ARG A 977 39.47 30.27 27.17
N ARG A 978 38.80 29.47 27.99
CA ARG A 978 37.35 29.51 28.24
C ARG A 978 36.93 30.89 28.76
N ASN A 979 37.61 31.44 29.77
CA ASN A 979 37.26 32.73 30.36
C ASN A 979 37.54 33.90 29.39
N TYR A 980 38.65 33.83 28.63
CA TYR A 980 38.96 34.80 27.57
C TYR A 980 37.86 34.89 26.50
N ILE A 981 37.41 33.74 25.98
CA ILE A 981 36.34 33.69 24.98
C ILE A 981 35.00 34.14 25.57
N LEU A 982 34.68 33.75 26.82
CA LEU A 982 33.45 34.18 27.50
C LEU A 982 33.34 35.71 27.63
N ALA A 983 34.46 36.41 27.85
CA ALA A 983 34.49 37.87 27.88
C ALA A 983 34.14 38.49 26.52
N GLN A 984 34.58 37.87 25.40
CA GLN A 984 34.24 38.32 24.04
C GLN A 984 32.80 38.00 23.64
N LEU A 985 32.24 36.89 24.12
CA LEU A 985 30.83 36.55 23.88
C LEU A 985 29.89 37.53 24.60
N LYS A 986 30.22 37.89 25.85
CA LYS A 986 29.42 38.84 26.66
C LYS A 986 29.36 40.26 26.08
N SER A 987 30.35 40.70 25.29
CA SER A 987 30.37 42.05 24.70
C SER A 987 29.64 42.17 23.36
N LYS A 988 29.00 41.10 22.87
CA LYS A 988 28.37 41.04 21.52
C LYS A 988 26.86 40.74 21.50
N ALA A 989 26.16 40.76 22.65
CA ALA A 989 24.73 40.48 22.73
C ALA A 989 23.83 41.70 22.39
N ILE A 990 22.68 41.48 21.74
CA ILE A 990 21.75 42.52 21.22
C ILE A 990 20.27 42.07 21.40
N GLN A 991 19.33 43.02 21.50
CA GLN A 991 17.86 42.81 21.48
C GLN A 991 17.15 43.90 20.63
N LYS A 992 16.21 43.55 19.71
CA LYS A 992 15.07 44.39 19.25
C LYS A 992 14.10 43.74 18.24
N GLU A 993 12.99 44.44 17.94
CA GLU A 993 11.80 44.00 17.15
C GLU A 993 11.66 44.69 15.75
N SER A 994 10.55 44.41 15.05
CA SER A 994 10.25 44.61 13.60
C SER A 994 9.32 45.79 13.25
N ASP A 995 9.29 46.29 11.99
CA ASP A 995 8.01 46.53 11.22
C ASP A 995 8.10 46.93 9.70
N ARG A 996 7.42 46.15 8.83
CA ARG A 996 6.37 46.47 7.79
C ARG A 996 6.53 47.30 6.47
N LYS A 997 5.64 46.91 5.50
CA LYS A 997 5.10 47.56 4.25
C LYS A 997 5.96 47.47 2.96
N SER A 998 5.48 47.60 1.70
CA SER A 998 4.14 47.57 0.99
C SER A 998 4.38 47.76 -0.54
N CYS A 999 3.55 47.47 -1.57
CA CYS A 999 2.29 46.73 -1.88
C CYS A 999 2.09 46.76 -3.45
N ILE A 1000 0.88 46.53 -4.00
CA ILE A 1000 0.41 46.78 -5.42
C ILE A 1000 0.76 45.68 -6.47
N ASP A 1001 -0.03 45.30 -7.50
CA ASP A 1001 -1.49 45.06 -7.73
C ASP A 1001 -1.70 44.34 -9.12
N GLY A 1002 -2.90 43.80 -9.42
CA GLY A 1002 -3.26 43.19 -10.74
C GLY A 1002 -4.41 42.15 -10.70
N VAL A 1003 -5.07 41.81 -11.84
CA VAL A 1003 -6.38 41.08 -11.87
C VAL A 1003 -6.56 40.07 -13.03
N ALA A 1004 -7.07 38.85 -12.75
CA ALA A 1004 -7.53 37.87 -13.75
C ALA A 1004 -8.48 36.77 -13.16
N TYR A 1005 -9.26 36.07 -14.02
CA TYR A 1005 -10.31 35.10 -13.62
C TYR A 1005 -9.80 33.69 -13.25
N THR A 1006 -8.94 33.09 -14.07
CA THR A 1006 -7.89 32.23 -13.52
C THR A 1006 -6.90 33.17 -12.87
N MET A 1007 -6.48 32.88 -11.63
CA MET A 1007 -5.55 33.76 -10.91
C MET A 1007 -4.13 33.17 -10.97
N PRO A 1008 -3.29 33.51 -11.96
CA PRO A 1008 -1.88 33.19 -11.94
C PRO A 1008 -1.19 34.02 -10.86
N ILE A 1009 -0.96 33.41 -9.69
CA ILE A 1009 -0.18 34.02 -8.62
C ILE A 1009 1.30 33.93 -9.04
N THR A 1010 1.79 35.03 -9.63
CA THR A 1010 3.20 35.23 -9.96
C THR A 1010 3.90 35.84 -8.75
N MET A 1011 4.64 35.00 -8.01
CA MET A 1011 5.44 35.40 -6.86
C MET A 1011 6.86 35.74 -7.32
N SER A 1012 7.28 36.99 -7.17
CA SER A 1012 8.68 37.40 -7.33
C SER A 1012 9.34 37.48 -5.96
N LEU A 1013 10.42 36.74 -5.75
CA LEU A 1013 11.15 36.68 -4.49
C LEU A 1013 12.61 37.07 -4.69
N SER A 1014 13.07 38.08 -3.96
CA SER A 1014 14.48 38.49 -3.88
C SER A 1014 14.86 38.67 -2.41
N TYR A 1015 16.00 38.14 -2.02
CA TYR A 1015 16.50 38.25 -0.66
C TYR A 1015 17.24 39.58 -0.46
N ASN A 1016 16.90 40.30 0.62
CA ASN A 1016 17.42 41.65 0.92
C ASN A 1016 18.01 41.76 2.33
N GLY A 1017 18.44 40.63 2.92
CA GLY A 1017 19.16 40.58 4.18
C GLY A 1017 20.69 40.65 3.99
N ASN A 1018 21.45 40.51 5.06
CA ASN A 1018 22.91 40.76 5.09
C ASN A 1018 23.78 39.65 4.46
N LYS A 1019 23.22 38.82 3.57
CA LYS A 1019 23.83 37.62 2.97
C LYS A 1019 23.69 37.70 1.44
N ASN A 1020 24.49 36.94 0.68
CA ASN A 1020 24.34 36.89 -0.79
C ASN A 1020 23.07 36.14 -1.27
N GLN A 1021 22.50 35.32 -0.39
CA GLN A 1021 21.24 34.59 -0.55
C GLN A 1021 20.73 34.13 0.83
N SER A 1022 19.46 33.77 0.93
CA SER A 1022 18.89 33.09 2.10
C SER A 1022 19.39 31.64 2.22
N ASN A 1023 19.04 30.97 3.33
CA ASN A 1023 18.98 29.52 3.41
C ASN A 1023 17.70 29.01 2.70
N MET A 1024 17.22 27.81 3.05
CA MET A 1024 15.98 27.26 2.48
C MET A 1024 14.78 28.16 2.82
N ALA A 1025 14.22 28.84 1.81
CA ALA A 1025 13.05 29.68 1.98
C ALA A 1025 11.78 28.84 1.84
N VAL A 1026 10.82 29.05 2.76
CA VAL A 1026 9.49 28.43 2.71
C VAL A 1026 8.45 29.48 2.43
N ILE A 1027 7.68 29.27 1.36
CA ILE A 1027 6.53 30.08 0.99
C ILE A 1027 5.27 29.33 1.42
N ILE A 1028 4.53 29.87 2.39
CA ILE A 1028 3.18 29.42 2.73
C ILE A 1028 2.19 30.37 2.06
N VAL A 1029 1.67 29.96 0.89
CA VAL A 1029 0.53 30.61 0.24
C VAL A 1029 -0.74 30.12 0.94
N LYS A 1030 -1.35 30.94 1.81
CA LYS A 1030 -2.71 30.68 2.29
C LYS A 1030 -3.66 30.92 1.12
N LEU A 1031 -4.51 29.93 0.80
CA LEU A 1031 -5.36 29.97 -0.38
C LEU A 1031 -6.57 30.89 -0.14
N LEU A 1032 -7.06 31.53 -1.21
CA LEU A 1032 -8.35 32.22 -1.19
C LEU A 1032 -9.47 31.19 -0.97
N SER A 1033 -10.41 31.48 -0.07
CA SER A 1033 -11.52 30.57 0.23
C SER A 1033 -12.29 30.20 -1.04
N GLY A 1034 -12.45 28.89 -1.27
CA GLY A 1034 -13.10 28.36 -2.47
C GLY A 1034 -12.18 28.15 -3.69
N TYR A 1035 -10.94 28.63 -3.66
CA TYR A 1035 -9.93 28.35 -4.69
C TYR A 1035 -9.07 27.12 -4.37
N THR A 1036 -8.58 26.44 -5.40
CA THR A 1036 -7.52 25.43 -5.30
C THR A 1036 -6.44 25.62 -6.37
N PRO A 1037 -5.21 25.17 -6.16
CA PRO A 1037 -4.17 25.21 -7.18
C PRO A 1037 -4.48 24.30 -8.38
N GLU A 1038 -4.33 24.84 -9.60
CA GLU A 1038 -4.41 24.06 -10.85
C GLU A 1038 -3.36 22.95 -10.82
N TYR A 1039 -3.79 21.70 -10.99
CA TYR A 1039 -2.91 20.54 -10.92
C TYR A 1039 -1.73 20.64 -11.90
N GLN A 1040 -1.93 21.16 -13.12
CA GLN A 1040 -0.82 21.30 -14.07
C GLN A 1040 0.16 22.41 -13.66
N SER A 1041 -0.30 23.52 -13.06
CA SER A 1041 0.62 24.55 -12.55
C SER A 1041 1.46 24.02 -11.39
N VAL A 1042 0.87 23.25 -10.47
CA VAL A 1042 1.62 22.59 -9.38
C VAL A 1042 2.61 21.56 -9.92
N GLN A 1043 2.26 20.80 -10.96
CA GLN A 1043 3.19 19.85 -11.59
C GLN A 1043 4.28 20.52 -12.47
N LYS A 1044 4.09 21.76 -12.92
CA LYS A 1044 5.15 22.60 -13.48
C LYS A 1044 6.06 23.10 -12.34
N LEU A 1045 5.48 23.70 -11.31
CA LEU A 1045 6.17 24.25 -10.14
C LEU A 1045 7.06 23.20 -9.45
N ARG A 1046 6.58 21.96 -9.28
CA ARG A 1046 7.33 20.80 -8.75
C ARG A 1046 8.56 20.38 -9.57
N LYS A 1047 8.78 20.92 -10.77
CA LYS A 1047 10.00 20.73 -11.58
C LYS A 1047 10.97 21.91 -11.46
N THR A 1048 10.55 23.00 -10.82
CA THR A 1048 11.30 24.27 -10.67
C THR A 1048 11.70 24.54 -9.22
N VAL A 1049 11.00 23.94 -8.25
CA VAL A 1049 11.24 24.13 -6.81
C VAL A 1049 11.39 22.78 -6.11
N SER A 1050 12.15 22.76 -5.02
CA SER A 1050 12.63 21.56 -4.33
C SER A 1050 11.50 20.69 -3.76
N LYS A 1051 10.38 21.30 -3.34
CA LYS A 1051 9.18 20.58 -2.90
C LYS A 1051 7.93 21.47 -2.98
N VAL A 1052 6.77 20.86 -3.25
CA VAL A 1052 5.45 21.51 -3.12
C VAL A 1052 4.48 20.59 -2.38
N GLU A 1053 4.13 20.97 -1.14
CA GLU A 1053 3.08 20.36 -0.33
C GLU A 1053 1.76 21.14 -0.45
N GLN A 1054 0.64 20.44 -0.31
CA GLN A 1054 -0.70 21.03 -0.33
C GLN A 1054 -1.47 20.52 0.89
N ASN A 1055 -1.89 21.44 1.75
CA ASN A 1055 -2.78 21.21 2.88
C ASN A 1055 -4.12 21.93 2.62
N ASN A 1056 -5.17 21.58 3.37
CA ASN A 1056 -6.58 21.91 3.09
C ASN A 1056 -6.86 23.39 2.67
N ASN A 1057 -6.11 24.36 3.20
CA ASN A 1057 -6.23 25.78 2.87
C ASN A 1057 -4.86 26.48 2.66
N ARG A 1058 -3.78 25.72 2.42
CA ARG A 1058 -2.41 26.27 2.30
C ARG A 1058 -1.58 25.47 1.28
N LEU A 1059 -1.00 26.14 0.30
CA LEU A 1059 0.06 25.60 -0.57
C LEU A 1059 1.42 25.99 0.01
N VAL A 1060 2.28 25.01 0.28
CA VAL A 1060 3.60 25.21 0.89
C VAL A 1060 4.69 24.84 -0.12
N ILE A 1061 5.47 25.84 -0.50
CA ILE A 1061 6.51 25.75 -1.53
C ILE A 1061 7.86 25.88 -0.85
N TYR A 1062 8.79 24.97 -1.14
CA TYR A 1062 10.12 24.93 -0.55
C TYR A 1062 11.17 25.24 -1.64
N LEU A 1063 12.06 26.16 -1.34
CA LEU A 1063 13.15 26.63 -2.21
C LEU A 1063 14.50 26.41 -1.53
N GLU A 1064 15.48 25.85 -2.25
CA GLU A 1064 16.86 25.69 -1.75
C GLU A 1064 17.49 27.02 -1.27
N SER A 1065 17.31 28.11 -2.01
CA SER A 1065 17.63 29.47 -1.57
C SER A 1065 16.83 30.52 -2.37
N VAL A 1066 16.80 31.76 -1.85
CA VAL A 1066 16.41 32.96 -2.58
C VAL A 1066 17.63 33.88 -2.63
N SER A 1067 18.08 34.26 -3.82
CA SER A 1067 19.23 35.16 -3.99
C SER A 1067 18.82 36.64 -3.99
N ILE A 1068 19.79 37.55 -3.97
CA ILE A 1068 19.55 38.99 -4.22
C ILE A 1068 18.93 39.21 -5.62
N LYS A 1069 19.23 38.35 -6.61
CA LYS A 1069 18.53 38.36 -7.91
C LYS A 1069 17.14 37.75 -7.74
N PRO A 1070 16.06 38.42 -8.20
CA PRO A 1070 14.70 37.92 -8.03
C PRO A 1070 14.46 36.63 -8.82
N ILE A 1071 13.92 35.62 -8.14
CA ILE A 1071 13.34 34.43 -8.78
C ILE A 1071 11.84 34.63 -8.93
N THR A 1072 11.28 34.16 -10.05
CA THR A 1072 9.83 34.28 -10.33
C THR A 1072 9.20 32.89 -10.39
N LEU A 1073 8.21 32.67 -9.54
CA LEU A 1073 7.41 31.44 -9.49
C LEU A 1073 5.98 31.75 -9.90
N SER A 1074 5.33 30.83 -10.61
CA SER A 1074 3.90 30.96 -10.95
C SER A 1074 3.12 29.73 -10.52
N VAL A 1075 1.94 29.96 -9.94
CA VAL A 1075 0.93 28.93 -9.68
C VAL A 1075 -0.45 29.49 -10.06
N THR A 1076 -1.21 28.76 -10.85
CA THR A 1076 -2.58 29.16 -11.19
C THR A 1076 -3.51 28.69 -10.07
N LEU A 1077 -4.39 29.56 -9.58
CA LEU A 1077 -5.54 29.14 -8.78
C LEU A 1077 -6.81 29.10 -9.64
N GLU A 1078 -7.58 28.02 -9.45
CA GLU A 1078 -8.89 27.76 -10.04
C GLU A 1078 -9.96 27.80 -8.95
N MET A 1079 -11.15 28.33 -9.26
CA MET A 1079 -12.23 28.54 -8.27
C MET A 1079 -13.20 27.35 -8.25
N ASN A 1080 -13.09 26.47 -7.25
CA ASN A 1080 -13.95 25.28 -7.10
C ASN A 1080 -15.27 25.59 -6.38
N ASN A 1081 -15.29 26.59 -5.50
CA ASN A 1081 -16.51 27.11 -4.89
C ASN A 1081 -16.51 28.63 -5.01
N ARG A 1082 -17.63 29.20 -5.47
CA ARG A 1082 -17.78 30.65 -5.59
C ARG A 1082 -17.92 31.26 -4.20
N VAL A 1083 -17.00 32.13 -3.83
CA VAL A 1083 -17.07 32.95 -2.61
C VAL A 1083 -17.19 34.42 -3.04
N GLN A 1084 -17.78 35.25 -2.18
CA GLN A 1084 -17.92 36.70 -2.41
C GLN A 1084 -17.38 37.47 -1.19
N ASN A 1085 -16.95 38.71 -1.41
CA ASN A 1085 -16.31 39.56 -0.39
C ASN A 1085 -15.11 38.86 0.28
N PHE A 1086 -14.19 38.37 -0.54
CA PHE A 1086 -12.97 37.68 -0.10
C PHE A 1086 -12.20 38.52 0.92
N GLN A 1087 -11.92 37.93 2.09
CA GLN A 1087 -10.96 38.53 3.00
C GLN A 1087 -9.54 38.34 2.43
N PRO A 1088 -8.64 39.34 2.54
CA PRO A 1088 -7.26 39.18 2.11
C PRO A 1088 -6.63 37.98 2.83
N GLN A 1089 -6.05 37.07 2.05
CA GLN A 1089 -5.23 35.99 2.58
C GLN A 1089 -3.75 36.39 2.44
N PHE A 1090 -2.83 35.58 2.97
CA PHE A 1090 -1.44 35.97 3.08
C PHE A 1090 -0.49 34.91 2.50
N VAL A 1091 0.50 35.39 1.76
CA VAL A 1091 1.68 34.64 1.35
C VAL A 1091 2.78 34.98 2.35
N TYR A 1092 3.09 34.04 3.24
CA TYR A 1092 4.21 34.15 4.14
C TYR A 1092 5.45 33.58 3.46
N VAL A 1093 6.52 34.35 3.38
CA VAL A 1093 7.86 33.87 3.02
C VAL A 1093 8.71 34.00 4.28
N PHE A 1094 9.43 32.96 4.65
CA PHE A 1094 10.43 33.04 5.71
C PHE A 1094 11.60 32.12 5.41
N ASP A 1095 12.79 32.49 5.88
CA ASP A 1095 13.88 31.54 5.98
C ASP A 1095 13.51 30.45 6.99
N TYR A 1096 13.58 29.18 6.57
CA TYR A 1096 13.11 28.06 7.39
C TYR A 1096 13.91 27.87 8.69
N TYR A 1097 15.16 28.33 8.72
CA TYR A 1097 16.05 28.22 9.87
C TYR A 1097 16.10 29.53 10.67
N GLU A 1098 15.92 30.67 10.01
CA GLU A 1098 15.90 32.01 10.60
C GLU A 1098 14.53 32.67 10.37
N ALA A 1099 13.48 32.16 11.02
CA ALA A 1099 12.08 32.57 10.77
C ALA A 1099 11.79 34.07 11.02
N ASP A 1100 12.69 34.78 11.71
CA ASP A 1100 12.66 36.25 11.86
C ASP A 1100 13.03 36.98 10.55
N GLU A 1101 13.83 36.37 9.67
CA GLU A 1101 14.04 36.81 8.28
C GLU A 1101 12.82 36.41 7.42
N ASN A 1102 11.70 37.13 7.63
CA ASN A 1102 10.44 36.91 6.92
C ASN A 1102 9.95 38.13 6.12
N GLY A 1103 9.10 37.84 5.14
CA GLY A 1103 8.33 38.81 4.37
C GLY A 1103 6.92 38.30 4.15
N VAL A 1104 5.92 39.16 4.35
CA VAL A 1104 4.51 38.81 4.18
C VAL A 1104 3.93 39.64 3.04
N ALA A 1105 3.45 38.96 2.00
CA ALA A 1105 2.70 39.58 0.91
C ALA A 1105 1.19 39.32 1.08
N GLU A 1106 0.38 40.32 0.78
CA GLU A 1106 -1.07 40.26 0.90
C GLU A 1106 -1.69 39.77 -0.41
N LEU A 1107 -2.40 38.63 -0.36
CA LEU A 1107 -3.08 38.01 -1.49
C LEU A 1107 -4.55 38.46 -1.50
N LYS A 1108 -4.84 39.52 -2.25
CA LYS A 1108 -6.22 39.98 -2.48
C LYS A 1108 -6.82 39.32 -3.70
N HIS A 1109 -8.08 38.93 -3.61
CA HIS A 1109 -8.87 38.66 -4.81
C HIS A 1109 -9.21 39.98 -5.50
N SER A 1110 -9.23 39.95 -6.82
CA SER A 1110 -9.52 41.05 -7.74
C SER A 1110 -10.87 41.79 -7.58
N CYS A 1111 -11.71 41.34 -6.65
CA CYS A 1111 -13.05 41.86 -6.40
C CYS A 1111 -13.38 41.96 -4.90
N ALA A 1112 -12.35 42.04 -4.05
CA ALA A 1112 -12.51 42.59 -2.70
C ALA A 1112 -12.57 44.12 -2.82
N ALA A 1113 -13.56 44.74 -2.16
CA ALA A 1113 -13.80 46.19 -2.16
C ALA A 1113 -13.17 46.86 -0.93
#